data_AF-A0A2H9NG92-F1
#
_entry.id   AF-A0A2H9NG92-F1
#
_cell.length_a   1.000
_cell.length_b   1.000
_cell.length_c   1.000
_cell.angle_alpha   90.00
_cell.angle_beta   90.00
_cell.angle_gamma   90.00
#
_symmetry.space_group_name_H-M   'P 1'
#
loop_
_entity.id
_entity.type
_entity.pdbx_description
1 polymer ?
#
loop_
_entity_poly.entity_id
_entity_poly.type
_entity_poly.pdbx_seq_one_letter_code
_entity_poly.pdbx_strand_id
1 'polypeptide(L)'
;MGILQNLKEKFSLKKIQTSIAPEQMKTEEQGLKFRVGTTSGLYGVARGEELADIISKVSYTLTRGAAVLELASDVPHEVNYTQGKEIRYIAERQGVDITFHGSLTVQMAIPEIIEWSTAQEHLQKSIKSAVHAGAKYIDFHSCLREWLELFTYAGSRLHIIMSDHEGNFIGEVFRNNEKLANWFVNESRYRFWSAFGGVIVGQELNLKLETAMDQEMDRIIDDNFGKIKDALVERSFNEVIRVIAADISRELNKPIEEVLRLTPEEVKATKAYSDYFQSFINDLKRDPYHSKINLLNRLRILGERTDEIIRRRIEKKRERTIKTAVFDKLTQKGDWYEKERTGATLEMAYYIIAHQLYIHNDDKIWKDMVELYLDDLEKLGYQPYDETKDRIDDGWDESIDEAAREERRLNWLERTLRDIERNPDKELIKTFKEFYYGVVAAKFLQGHLEKLVDWMERELKDVIKKEVEITEPDKGRIKEQQEKLLKALDGLCIAIENPDARDPSQGGRFLLWRPRQIYLAIKHTRNNLKGDGEPKYKHWDKIFMLIDFEHLATQGVDPLQELTELKNNPLTSDFGRYVKTVHSGVPTPLHSHKPIGPEDREIIYRLLWLLKEAGLGKDHLTYLIFERGGFKDPFAGSVRALKAMAELMRENVPPDKLPESFFVIPKEQDAARQKVIIFEHTFDPIKGMLKFPEEEYTLLGASALKAGKRPEEWKKEELR
;
A
#
# COMPACT_ATOMS: atom_id res chain seq x y z
N MET A 1 12.97 -24.81 74.41
CA MET A 1 13.07 -23.48 73.75
C MET A 1 14.46 -23.19 73.17
N GLY A 2 15.58 -23.74 73.68
CA GLY A 2 16.93 -23.45 73.16
C GLY A 2 17.28 -24.00 71.76
N ILE A 3 16.58 -25.02 71.27
CA ILE A 3 16.82 -25.62 69.93
C ILE A 3 16.26 -24.73 68.79
N LEU A 4 15.19 -23.98 69.06
CA LEU A 4 14.57 -23.06 68.09
C LEU A 4 15.38 -21.77 67.90
N GLN A 5 16.20 -21.39 68.88
CA GLN A 5 17.04 -20.20 68.80
C GLN A 5 18.33 -20.48 68.00
N ASN A 6 18.87 -21.70 68.11
CA ASN A 6 20.03 -22.16 67.34
C ASN A 6 19.73 -22.37 65.83
N LEU A 7 18.46 -22.66 65.48
CA LEU A 7 18.04 -22.73 64.07
C LEU A 7 17.83 -21.34 63.46
N LYS A 8 17.46 -20.31 64.24
CA LYS A 8 17.34 -18.93 63.74
C LYS A 8 18.69 -18.28 63.45
N GLU A 9 19.75 -18.63 64.17
CA GLU A 9 21.10 -18.11 63.90
C GLU A 9 21.79 -18.83 62.72
N LYS A 10 21.52 -20.13 62.51
CA LYS A 10 22.05 -20.87 61.35
C LYS A 10 21.30 -20.60 60.03
N PHE A 11 20.05 -20.13 60.09
CA PHE A 11 19.27 -19.70 58.93
C PHE A 11 19.14 -18.16 58.85
N SER A 12 20.17 -17.44 59.28
CA SER A 12 20.39 -16.07 58.81
C SER A 12 20.60 -16.14 57.30
N LEU A 13 19.52 -15.88 56.57
CA LEU A 13 19.50 -15.60 55.14
C LEU A 13 20.45 -14.42 54.91
N LYS A 14 21.75 -14.72 54.76
CA LYS A 14 22.59 -13.97 53.83
C LYS A 14 21.75 -13.90 52.56
N LYS A 15 21.30 -12.69 52.22
CA LYS A 15 20.85 -12.35 50.88
C LYS A 15 21.85 -13.00 49.93
N ILE A 16 21.48 -14.15 49.39
CA ILE A 16 21.98 -14.58 48.10
C ILE A 16 21.31 -13.58 47.17
N GLN A 17 21.91 -12.38 47.10
CA GLN A 17 21.84 -11.60 45.89
C GLN A 17 22.37 -12.55 44.84
N THR A 18 21.45 -13.15 44.09
CA THR A 18 21.70 -13.60 42.74
C THR A 18 22.06 -12.34 41.93
N SER A 19 23.22 -11.76 42.20
CA SER A 19 23.92 -10.86 41.31
C SER A 19 24.61 -11.75 40.26
N ILE A 20 23.79 -12.42 39.46
CA ILE A 20 24.12 -12.55 38.04
C ILE A 20 23.42 -11.35 37.41
N ALA A 21 23.86 -10.15 37.80
CA ALA A 21 23.71 -8.99 36.95
C ALA A 21 24.75 -9.19 35.83
N PRO A 22 24.39 -9.01 34.55
CA PRO A 22 25.38 -8.99 33.48
C PRO A 22 26.18 -7.70 33.64
N GLU A 23 27.20 -7.72 34.49
CA GLU A 23 28.14 -6.62 34.72
C GLU A 23 29.23 -6.58 33.63
N GLN A 24 28.85 -6.96 32.40
CA GLN A 24 29.61 -6.83 31.16
C GLN A 24 28.79 -6.01 30.15
N MET A 25 28.45 -4.77 30.47
CA MET A 25 27.94 -3.79 29.49
C MET A 25 28.37 -2.37 29.85
N LYS A 26 29.65 -2.17 30.18
CA LYS A 26 30.23 -0.83 30.37
C LYS A 26 31.60 -0.69 29.71
N THR A 27 31.60 -0.94 28.41
CA THR A 27 32.44 -0.28 27.41
C THR A 27 31.64 -0.30 26.10
N GLU A 28 30.56 0.49 26.02
CA GLU A 28 29.86 0.73 24.74
C GLU A 28 30.77 1.58 23.84
N GLU A 29 31.75 0.93 23.22
CA GLU A 29 32.21 1.37 21.91
C GLU A 29 31.01 1.35 20.96
N GLN A 30 31.03 2.25 19.96
CA GLN A 30 30.03 2.42 18.90
C GLN A 30 29.96 1.20 17.95
N GLY A 31 29.83 -0.01 18.50
CA GLY A 31 29.71 -1.26 17.77
C GLY A 31 28.28 -1.55 17.33
N LEU A 32 28.14 -2.40 16.32
CA LEU A 32 26.85 -2.82 15.77
C LEU A 32 26.00 -3.53 16.84
N LYS A 33 24.74 -3.12 16.95
CA LYS A 33 23.80 -3.62 17.96
C LYS A 33 22.86 -4.66 17.34
N PHE A 34 23.16 -5.95 17.51
CA PHE A 34 22.32 -7.05 17.05
C PHE A 34 21.79 -7.90 18.20
N ARG A 35 20.54 -8.37 18.08
CA ARG A 35 19.98 -9.48 18.87
C ARG A 35 19.35 -10.52 17.95
N VAL A 36 19.49 -11.79 18.30
CA VAL A 36 19.06 -12.92 17.47
C VAL A 36 17.86 -13.62 18.13
N GLY A 37 16.85 -13.90 17.32
CA GLY A 37 15.61 -14.53 17.77
C GLY A 37 15.02 -15.53 16.81
N THR A 38 13.81 -15.96 17.15
CA THR A 38 12.95 -16.82 16.35
C THR A 38 11.52 -16.31 16.48
N THR A 39 10.68 -16.63 15.50
CA THR A 39 9.23 -16.45 15.64
C THR A 39 8.58 -17.65 16.34
N SER A 40 7.42 -17.42 16.95
CA SER A 40 6.54 -18.49 17.42
C SER A 40 5.84 -19.25 16.29
N GLY A 41 5.90 -18.72 15.07
CA GLY A 41 5.31 -19.30 13.87
C GLY A 41 3.84 -18.95 13.70
N LEU A 42 3.43 -18.82 12.44
CA LEU A 42 2.07 -18.53 12.02
C LEU A 42 1.23 -19.81 11.93
N TYR A 43 -0.03 -19.74 12.39
CA TYR A 43 -0.93 -20.89 12.29
C TYR A 43 -1.11 -21.37 10.85
N GLY A 44 -1.02 -22.68 10.63
CA GLY A 44 -1.24 -23.32 9.33
C GLY A 44 -0.09 -23.16 8.32
N VAL A 45 0.94 -22.38 8.61
CA VAL A 45 2.12 -22.22 7.75
C VAL A 45 3.32 -22.91 8.37
N ALA A 46 3.66 -22.50 9.59
CA ALA A 46 4.91 -22.85 10.23
C ALA A 46 4.74 -22.81 11.75
N ARG A 47 3.67 -23.44 12.27
CA ARG A 47 3.42 -23.59 13.71
C ARG A 47 3.14 -25.05 14.05
N GLY A 48 3.92 -25.61 14.98
CA GLY A 48 3.63 -26.91 15.59
C GLY A 48 2.43 -26.85 16.54
N GLU A 49 1.69 -27.94 16.69
CA GLU A 49 0.52 -28.01 17.58
C GLU A 49 0.89 -27.69 19.03
N GLU A 50 2.12 -27.97 19.44
CA GLU A 50 2.67 -27.67 20.76
C GLU A 50 2.78 -26.17 21.06
N LEU A 51 2.68 -25.30 20.06
CA LEU A 51 2.75 -23.84 20.19
C LEU A 51 1.37 -23.16 20.13
N ALA A 52 0.30 -23.92 20.39
CA ALA A 52 -1.06 -23.41 20.36
C ALA A 52 -1.32 -22.34 21.43
N ASP A 53 -0.70 -22.44 22.60
CA ASP A 53 -0.85 -21.47 23.69
C ASP A 53 0.36 -20.54 23.81
N ILE A 54 0.12 -19.34 24.36
CA ILE A 54 1.12 -18.27 24.43
C ILE A 54 2.27 -18.57 25.39
N ILE A 55 2.04 -19.38 26.43
CA ILE A 55 3.07 -19.78 27.40
C ILE A 55 4.04 -20.76 26.73
N SER A 56 3.51 -21.69 25.92
CA SER A 56 4.26 -22.63 25.12
C SER A 56 5.08 -21.90 24.04
N LYS A 57 4.52 -20.86 23.38
CA LYS A 57 5.27 -19.98 22.46
C LYS A 57 6.49 -19.33 23.15
N VAL A 58 6.31 -18.77 24.35
CA VAL A 58 7.40 -18.13 25.11
C VAL A 58 8.44 -19.15 25.59
N SER A 59 8.00 -20.28 26.13
CA SER A 59 8.88 -21.34 26.64
C SER A 59 9.71 -21.96 25.53
N TYR A 60 9.13 -22.16 24.34
CA TYR A 60 9.80 -22.72 23.16
C TYR A 60 11.08 -21.96 22.80
N THR A 61 11.04 -20.62 22.85
CA THR A 61 12.18 -19.75 22.51
C THR A 61 13.40 -19.98 23.41
N LEU A 62 13.17 -20.20 24.71
CA LEU A 62 14.22 -20.37 25.71
C LEU A 62 15.05 -21.63 25.43
N THR A 63 14.37 -22.72 25.06
CA THR A 63 15.02 -24.00 24.77
C THR A 63 15.97 -23.95 23.57
N ARG A 64 15.84 -22.92 22.72
CA ARG A 64 16.65 -22.72 21.51
C ARG A 64 17.78 -21.72 21.69
N GLY A 65 17.93 -21.12 22.88
CA GLY A 65 18.95 -20.13 23.18
C GLY A 65 18.76 -18.81 22.44
N ALA A 66 17.56 -18.51 21.95
CA ALA A 66 17.23 -17.23 21.34
C ALA A 66 17.08 -16.14 22.42
N ALA A 67 17.53 -14.92 22.11
CA ALA A 67 17.40 -13.77 23.01
C ALA A 67 16.13 -12.96 22.78
N VAL A 68 15.40 -13.30 21.71
CA VAL A 68 14.24 -12.57 21.20
C VAL A 68 13.22 -13.59 20.72
N LEU A 69 11.95 -13.33 21.03
CA LEU A 69 10.80 -14.05 20.49
C LEU A 69 9.90 -13.09 19.75
N GLU A 70 9.65 -13.39 18.49
CA GLU A 70 8.57 -12.75 17.74
C GLU A 70 7.28 -13.53 17.93
N LEU A 71 6.33 -12.92 18.63
CA LEU A 71 5.00 -13.48 18.82
C LEU A 71 4.18 -13.24 17.57
N ALA A 72 3.94 -14.32 16.83
CA ALA A 72 3.14 -14.26 15.62
C ALA A 72 1.65 -14.22 15.95
N SER A 73 0.96 -13.16 15.49
CA SER A 73 -0.45 -12.97 15.76
C SER A 73 -1.35 -13.47 14.64
N ASP A 74 -2.32 -14.31 14.99
CA ASP A 74 -3.33 -14.82 14.07
C ASP A 74 -4.49 -13.81 13.87
N VAL A 75 -4.77 -12.97 14.88
CA VAL A 75 -5.86 -11.98 14.84
C VAL A 75 -5.43 -10.65 15.49
N PRO A 76 -5.92 -9.49 15.03
CA PRO A 76 -5.44 -8.18 15.49
C PRO A 76 -5.50 -7.93 17.01
N HIS A 77 -6.30 -8.66 17.76
CA HIS A 77 -6.56 -8.43 19.19
C HIS A 77 -6.22 -9.67 20.05
N GLU A 78 -5.25 -10.47 19.61
CA GLU A 78 -4.91 -11.76 20.24
C GLU A 78 -4.43 -11.62 21.69
N VAL A 79 -3.69 -10.55 22.02
CA VAL A 79 -3.15 -10.34 23.37
C VAL A 79 -3.91 -9.24 24.10
N ASN A 80 -4.67 -9.63 25.12
CA ASN A 80 -5.30 -8.71 26.07
C ASN A 80 -4.36 -8.34 27.24
N TYR A 81 -4.80 -7.43 28.12
CA TYR A 81 -4.00 -6.99 29.27
C TYR A 81 -3.50 -8.14 30.17
N THR A 82 -4.38 -9.09 30.51
CA THR A 82 -4.07 -10.20 31.44
C THR A 82 -3.02 -11.13 30.84
N GLN A 83 -3.22 -11.56 29.60
CA GLN A 83 -2.23 -12.39 28.87
C GLN A 83 -0.92 -11.63 28.71
N GLY A 84 -1.00 -10.36 28.32
CA GLY A 84 0.17 -9.48 28.20
C GLY A 84 0.98 -9.40 29.50
N LYS A 85 0.31 -9.33 30.65
CA LYS A 85 0.97 -9.30 31.96
C LYS A 85 1.78 -10.56 32.23
N GLU A 86 1.25 -11.72 31.87
CA GLU A 86 1.95 -13.00 32.00
C GLU A 86 3.14 -13.10 31.04
N ILE A 87 2.96 -12.70 29.78
CA ILE A 87 4.04 -12.64 28.78
C ILE A 87 5.18 -11.76 29.27
N ARG A 88 4.87 -10.52 29.68
CA ARG A 88 5.88 -9.57 30.21
C ARG A 88 6.61 -10.16 31.41
N TYR A 89 5.88 -10.78 32.34
CA TYR A 89 6.47 -11.41 33.52
C TYR A 89 7.47 -12.52 33.14
N ILE A 90 7.09 -13.41 32.23
CA ILE A 90 7.96 -14.50 31.79
C ILE A 90 9.18 -13.93 31.04
N ALA A 91 8.96 -13.03 30.07
CA ALA A 91 10.01 -12.41 29.28
C ALA A 91 11.04 -11.67 30.15
N GLU A 92 10.60 -10.87 31.11
CA GLU A 92 11.46 -10.15 32.06
C GLU A 92 12.29 -11.11 32.92
N ARG A 93 11.68 -12.21 33.40
CA ARG A 93 12.38 -13.21 34.22
C ARG A 93 13.42 -14.00 33.45
N GLN A 94 13.21 -14.14 32.14
CA GLN A 94 14.07 -14.93 31.27
C GLN A 94 15.06 -14.08 30.46
N GLY A 95 14.95 -12.75 30.51
CA GLY A 95 15.80 -11.83 29.77
C GLY A 95 15.59 -11.87 28.25
N VAL A 96 14.40 -12.27 27.81
CA VAL A 96 14.00 -12.36 26.40
C VAL A 96 13.29 -11.08 25.99
N ASP A 97 13.66 -10.51 24.84
CA ASP A 97 12.85 -9.46 24.22
C ASP A 97 11.66 -10.07 23.50
N ILE A 98 10.49 -9.47 23.68
CA ILE A 98 9.31 -9.78 22.89
C ILE A 98 9.26 -8.83 21.70
N THR A 99 8.99 -9.36 20.52
CA THR A 99 8.60 -8.64 19.32
C THR A 99 7.27 -9.22 18.84
N PHE A 100 6.59 -8.57 17.92
CA PHE A 100 5.21 -8.93 17.59
C PHE A 100 4.99 -8.90 16.08
N HIS A 101 4.58 -10.03 15.52
CA HIS A 101 4.10 -10.04 14.15
C HIS A 101 2.65 -9.60 14.13
N GLY A 102 2.36 -8.50 13.47
CA GLY A 102 1.00 -7.99 13.32
C GLY A 102 0.13 -8.92 12.46
N SER A 103 -1.15 -8.58 12.37
CA SER A 103 -2.11 -9.35 11.57
C SER A 103 -1.71 -9.43 10.09
N LEU A 104 -1.67 -10.64 9.53
CA LEU A 104 -1.43 -10.90 8.10
C LEU A 104 -2.61 -10.53 7.18
N THR A 105 -3.54 -9.71 7.62
CA THR A 105 -4.77 -9.40 6.85
C THR A 105 -4.95 -7.91 6.62
N VAL A 106 -3.96 -7.09 7.00
CA VAL A 106 -4.03 -5.64 6.85
C VAL A 106 -3.79 -5.25 5.38
N GLN A 107 -4.78 -4.60 4.78
CA GLN A 107 -4.72 -4.12 3.39
C GLN A 107 -4.46 -2.61 3.37
N MET A 108 -3.20 -2.21 3.51
CA MET A 108 -2.82 -0.79 3.64
C MET A 108 -2.77 -0.02 2.32
N ALA A 109 -3.18 -0.60 1.19
CA ALA A 109 -3.02 0.00 -0.14
C ALA A 109 -4.34 0.18 -0.89
N ILE A 110 -5.49 -0.09 -0.27
CA ILE A 110 -6.77 -0.11 -0.97
C ILE A 110 -7.50 1.24 -0.83
N PRO A 111 -7.82 1.95 -1.93
CA PRO A 111 -8.52 3.23 -1.91
C PRO A 111 -10.04 3.04 -1.78
N GLU A 112 -10.46 2.28 -0.77
CA GLU A 112 -11.86 2.06 -0.41
C GLU A 112 -12.02 2.32 1.09
N ILE A 113 -13.01 3.13 1.46
CA ILE A 113 -13.13 3.67 2.82
C ILE A 113 -13.31 2.61 3.91
N ILE A 114 -14.00 1.51 3.61
CA ILE A 114 -14.31 0.44 4.57
C ILE A 114 -13.08 -0.46 4.76
N GLU A 115 -12.38 -0.82 3.69
CA GLU A 115 -11.10 -1.53 3.69
C GLU A 115 -10.03 -0.69 4.38
N TRP A 116 -9.95 0.62 4.06
CA TRP A 116 -9.06 1.56 4.75
C TRP A 116 -9.36 1.61 6.24
N SER A 117 -10.63 1.79 6.63
CA SER A 117 -11.03 1.83 8.04
C SER A 117 -10.75 0.51 8.76
N THR A 118 -10.97 -0.62 8.10
CA THR A 118 -10.74 -1.96 8.64
C THR A 118 -9.25 -2.22 8.82
N ALA A 119 -8.43 -1.84 7.83
CA ALA A 119 -6.98 -1.90 7.91
C ALA A 119 -6.47 -1.04 9.08
N GLN A 120 -6.95 0.20 9.19
CA GLN A 120 -6.58 1.09 10.29
C GLN A 120 -6.98 0.52 11.66
N GLU A 121 -8.18 -0.04 11.79
CA GLU A 121 -8.63 -0.69 13.03
C GLU A 121 -7.77 -1.92 13.37
N HIS A 122 -7.40 -2.73 12.38
CA HIS A 122 -6.52 -3.89 12.58
C HIS A 122 -5.12 -3.48 13.04
N LEU A 123 -4.55 -2.43 12.45
CA LEU A 123 -3.25 -1.86 12.87
C LEU A 123 -3.31 -1.40 14.34
N GLN A 124 -4.35 -0.63 14.70
CA GLN A 124 -4.54 -0.12 16.06
C GLN A 124 -4.70 -1.24 17.09
N LYS A 125 -5.54 -2.24 16.80
CA LYS A 125 -5.73 -3.40 17.69
C LYS A 125 -4.41 -4.17 17.86
N SER A 126 -3.67 -4.39 16.78
CA SER A 126 -2.41 -5.15 16.82
C SER A 126 -1.35 -4.42 17.63
N ILE A 127 -1.23 -3.09 17.48
CA ILE A 127 -0.35 -2.26 18.32
C ILE A 127 -0.75 -2.35 19.79
N LYS A 128 -2.06 -2.28 20.11
CA LYS A 128 -2.51 -2.43 21.50
C LYS A 128 -2.08 -3.79 22.07
N SER A 129 -2.24 -4.87 21.31
CA SER A 129 -1.77 -6.20 21.70
C SER A 129 -0.25 -6.28 21.87
N ALA A 130 0.53 -5.64 20.99
CA ALA A 130 1.98 -5.54 21.13
C ALA A 130 2.41 -4.76 22.38
N VAL A 131 1.74 -3.65 22.70
CA VAL A 131 1.98 -2.89 23.94
C VAL A 131 1.66 -3.75 25.16
N HIS A 132 0.54 -4.47 25.15
CA HIS A 132 0.21 -5.43 26.21
C HIS A 132 1.27 -6.54 26.30
N ALA A 133 1.80 -7.06 25.20
CA ALA A 133 2.88 -8.05 25.25
C ALA A 133 4.22 -7.46 25.76
N GLY A 134 4.36 -6.13 25.81
CA GLY A 134 5.62 -5.46 26.11
C GLY A 134 6.62 -5.54 24.97
N ALA A 135 6.12 -5.62 23.73
CA ALA A 135 6.93 -5.81 22.54
C ALA A 135 7.87 -4.61 22.26
N LYS A 136 9.04 -4.89 21.68
CA LYS A 136 10.03 -3.88 21.27
C LYS A 136 9.75 -3.31 19.89
N TYR A 137 9.19 -4.12 19.00
CA TYR A 137 8.60 -3.69 17.75
C TYR A 137 7.39 -4.54 17.43
N ILE A 138 6.54 -4.01 16.55
CA ILE A 138 5.52 -4.74 15.82
C ILE A 138 5.78 -4.61 14.33
N ASP A 139 5.64 -5.68 13.57
CA ASP A 139 5.74 -5.66 12.12
C ASP A 139 4.38 -5.85 11.41
N PHE A 140 4.31 -5.42 10.16
CA PHE A 140 3.20 -5.66 9.25
C PHE A 140 3.72 -5.80 7.82
N HIS A 141 3.13 -6.69 7.02
CA HIS A 141 3.41 -6.72 5.59
C HIS A 141 2.86 -5.46 4.90
N SER A 142 3.64 -4.85 4.02
CA SER A 142 3.30 -3.60 3.32
C SER A 142 2.01 -3.70 2.51
N CYS A 143 1.77 -4.85 1.85
CA CYS A 143 0.57 -5.09 1.07
C CYS A 143 0.42 -6.57 0.71
N LEU A 144 -0.70 -7.20 1.03
CA LEU A 144 -1.03 -8.56 0.58
C LEU A 144 -1.99 -8.59 -0.62
N ARG A 145 -2.02 -7.50 -1.38
CA ARG A 145 -2.88 -7.34 -2.54
C ARG A 145 -2.06 -7.19 -3.81
N GLU A 146 -2.47 -7.94 -4.81
CA GLU A 146 -1.94 -7.89 -6.16
C GLU A 146 -2.44 -6.66 -6.93
N TRP A 147 -1.99 -6.48 -8.17
CA TRP A 147 -2.49 -5.47 -9.08
C TRP A 147 -4.00 -5.64 -9.31
N LEU A 148 -4.67 -4.51 -9.47
CA LEU A 148 -6.13 -4.43 -9.41
C LEU A 148 -6.81 -5.23 -10.52
N GLU A 149 -6.18 -5.36 -11.69
CA GLU A 149 -6.70 -6.14 -12.81
C GLU A 149 -6.72 -7.65 -12.56
N LEU A 150 -6.00 -8.12 -11.54
CA LEU A 150 -5.96 -9.53 -11.14
C LEU A 150 -7.04 -9.86 -10.12
N PHE A 151 -7.80 -8.86 -9.67
CA PHE A 151 -8.88 -9.08 -8.72
C PHE A 151 -10.00 -9.82 -9.43
N THR A 152 -10.21 -11.07 -9.04
CA THR A 152 -11.37 -11.83 -9.51
C THR A 152 -12.63 -11.33 -8.80
N TYR A 153 -13.74 -11.23 -9.55
CA TYR A 153 -15.06 -10.82 -9.06
C TYR A 153 -15.52 -11.56 -7.80
N ALA A 154 -15.00 -12.76 -7.54
CA ALA A 154 -15.35 -13.57 -6.37
C ALA A 154 -14.89 -12.96 -5.03
N GLY A 155 -13.94 -12.00 -5.05
CA GLY A 155 -13.35 -11.41 -3.84
C GLY A 155 -13.56 -9.90 -3.66
N SER A 156 -14.14 -9.21 -4.64
CA SER A 156 -14.28 -7.74 -4.63
C SER A 156 -15.74 -7.31 -4.60
N ARG A 157 -16.06 -6.27 -3.82
CA ARG A 157 -17.37 -5.61 -3.92
C ARG A 157 -17.52 -5.00 -5.32
N LEU A 158 -18.68 -5.21 -5.94
CA LEU A 158 -19.01 -4.64 -7.26
C LEU A 158 -19.04 -3.10 -7.24
N HIS A 159 -19.24 -2.51 -6.08
CA HIS A 159 -19.21 -1.07 -5.85
C HIS A 159 -18.33 -0.79 -4.64
N ILE A 160 -17.43 0.17 -4.80
CA ILE A 160 -16.57 0.67 -3.74
C ILE A 160 -16.99 2.09 -3.37
N ILE A 161 -16.65 2.50 -2.14
CA ILE A 161 -16.70 3.90 -1.74
C ILE A 161 -15.26 4.40 -1.71
N MET A 162 -14.89 5.20 -2.70
CA MET A 162 -13.51 5.64 -2.89
C MET A 162 -13.03 6.52 -1.73
N SER A 163 -11.79 6.32 -1.30
CA SER A 163 -11.13 7.18 -0.33
C SER A 163 -9.74 7.61 -0.79
N ASP A 164 -9.22 8.67 -0.17
CA ASP A 164 -7.79 8.97 -0.24
C ASP A 164 -6.98 8.19 0.79
N HIS A 165 -5.67 8.46 0.80
CA HIS A 165 -4.70 7.85 1.70
C HIS A 165 -4.92 8.18 3.18
N GLU A 166 -5.66 9.25 3.50
CA GLU A 166 -5.98 9.65 4.87
C GLU A 166 -7.32 9.07 5.37
N GLY A 167 -8.03 8.34 4.51
CA GLY A 167 -9.37 7.83 4.81
C GLY A 167 -10.45 8.91 4.64
N ASN A 168 -10.22 9.95 3.85
CA ASN A 168 -11.25 10.92 3.48
C ASN A 168 -11.99 10.44 2.23
N PHE A 169 -13.24 10.88 2.06
CA PHE A 169 -14.03 10.56 0.88
C PHE A 169 -13.45 11.26 -0.36
N ILE A 170 -13.49 10.61 -1.51
CA ILE A 170 -12.78 11.11 -2.69
C ILE A 170 -13.25 12.49 -3.14
N GLY A 171 -14.52 12.86 -3.01
CA GLY A 171 -14.89 14.24 -3.35
C GLY A 171 -14.77 15.25 -2.22
N GLU A 172 -14.36 14.86 -1.01
CA GLU A 172 -13.67 15.83 -0.13
C GLU A 172 -12.32 16.23 -0.73
N VAL A 173 -11.61 15.28 -1.36
CA VAL A 173 -10.38 15.58 -2.11
C VAL A 173 -10.67 16.51 -3.28
N PHE A 174 -11.70 16.21 -4.10
CA PHE A 174 -12.06 17.10 -5.21
C PHE A 174 -12.45 18.50 -4.73
N ARG A 175 -13.17 18.61 -3.61
CA ARG A 175 -13.53 19.91 -3.02
C ARG A 175 -12.32 20.71 -2.58
N ASN A 176 -11.33 20.04 -2.00
CA ASN A 176 -10.12 20.68 -1.50
C ASN A 176 -9.05 20.86 -2.58
N ASN A 177 -9.25 20.31 -3.78
CA ASN A 177 -8.34 20.41 -4.91
C ASN A 177 -9.08 20.71 -6.22
N GLU A 178 -9.28 22.01 -6.47
CA GLU A 178 -9.92 22.52 -7.69
C GLU A 178 -9.21 22.06 -8.97
N LYS A 179 -7.88 21.97 -8.96
CA LYS A 179 -7.10 21.50 -10.14
C LYS A 179 -7.43 20.05 -10.47
N LEU A 180 -7.51 19.18 -9.46
CA LEU A 180 -7.90 17.78 -9.63
C LEU A 180 -9.35 17.66 -10.09
N ALA A 181 -10.26 18.45 -9.51
CA ALA A 181 -11.65 18.48 -9.96
C ALA A 181 -11.78 18.93 -11.43
N ASN A 182 -11.04 19.98 -11.81
CA ASN A 182 -11.01 20.48 -13.19
C ASN A 182 -10.44 19.45 -14.17
N TRP A 183 -9.35 18.79 -13.80
CA TRP A 183 -8.78 17.68 -14.58
C TRP A 183 -9.80 16.53 -14.72
N PHE A 184 -10.44 16.12 -13.63
CA PHE A 184 -11.43 15.04 -13.64
C PHE A 184 -12.61 15.37 -14.56
N VAL A 185 -13.05 16.62 -14.59
CA VAL A 185 -14.15 17.06 -15.47
C VAL A 185 -13.72 17.16 -16.93
N ASN A 186 -12.51 17.63 -17.21
CA ASN A 186 -12.10 17.96 -18.56
C ASN A 186 -11.44 16.81 -19.32
N GLU A 187 -10.55 16.07 -18.66
CA GLU A 187 -9.60 15.16 -19.30
C GLU A 187 -9.97 13.68 -19.13
N SER A 188 -10.66 13.31 -18.04
CA SER A 188 -11.11 11.92 -17.76
C SER A 188 -12.17 11.34 -18.75
N ARG A 189 -12.45 12.11 -19.81
CA ARG A 189 -13.52 12.03 -20.81
C ARG A 189 -13.82 10.64 -21.35
N TYR A 190 -12.81 9.78 -21.51
CA TYR A 190 -12.97 8.46 -22.15
C TYR A 190 -13.25 7.31 -21.19
N ARG A 191 -12.80 7.38 -19.92
CA ARG A 191 -12.94 6.26 -18.97
C ARG A 191 -14.06 6.47 -17.96
N PHE A 192 -14.26 7.71 -17.51
CA PHE A 192 -15.07 7.98 -16.32
C PHE A 192 -16.40 8.62 -16.67
N TRP A 193 -16.45 9.42 -17.74
CA TRP A 193 -17.61 10.23 -18.06
C TRP A 193 -18.87 9.41 -18.35
N SER A 194 -18.74 8.35 -19.15
CA SER A 194 -19.86 7.45 -19.45
C SER A 194 -20.37 6.73 -18.21
N ALA A 195 -19.53 6.52 -17.20
CA ALA A 195 -19.90 5.86 -15.95
C ALA A 195 -20.49 6.83 -14.91
N PHE A 196 -19.94 8.04 -14.77
CA PHE A 196 -20.24 8.94 -13.66
C PHE A 196 -21.01 10.20 -14.02
N GLY A 197 -20.97 10.67 -15.27
CA GLY A 197 -21.62 11.92 -15.67
C GLY A 197 -23.08 11.92 -15.24
N GLY A 198 -23.80 10.82 -15.47
CA GLY A 198 -25.19 10.67 -15.03
C GLY A 198 -25.38 10.42 -13.53
N VAL A 199 -24.42 9.78 -12.85
CA VAL A 199 -24.49 9.53 -11.40
C VAL A 199 -24.31 10.83 -10.62
N ILE A 200 -23.29 11.63 -10.94
CA ILE A 200 -22.96 12.88 -10.25
C ILE A 200 -24.03 13.94 -10.51
N VAL A 201 -24.42 14.14 -11.76
CA VAL A 201 -25.43 15.12 -12.17
C VAL A 201 -26.83 14.69 -11.71
N GLY A 202 -27.08 13.39 -11.64
CA GLY A 202 -28.35 12.80 -11.27
C GLY A 202 -29.35 12.77 -12.44
N GLN A 203 -30.27 11.80 -12.40
CA GLN A 203 -31.26 11.59 -13.46
C GLN A 203 -32.11 12.84 -13.73
N GLU A 204 -32.50 13.58 -12.70
CA GLU A 204 -33.34 14.78 -12.85
C GLU A 204 -32.65 15.87 -13.67
N LEU A 205 -31.39 16.20 -13.36
CA LEU A 205 -30.66 17.23 -14.09
C LEU A 205 -30.27 16.74 -15.49
N ASN A 206 -29.96 15.46 -15.66
CA ASN A 206 -29.82 14.87 -16.99
C ASN A 206 -31.10 15.03 -17.83
N LEU A 207 -32.26 14.69 -17.27
CA LEU A 207 -33.55 14.82 -17.96
C LEU A 207 -33.87 16.28 -18.29
N LYS A 208 -33.58 17.21 -17.37
CA LYS A 208 -33.73 18.66 -17.61
C LYS A 208 -32.82 19.12 -18.75
N LEU A 209 -31.58 18.64 -18.80
CA LEU A 209 -30.64 18.98 -19.86
C LEU A 209 -31.06 18.38 -21.20
N GLU A 210 -31.50 17.12 -21.24
CA GLU A 210 -32.04 16.49 -22.45
C GLU A 210 -33.27 17.25 -22.95
N THR A 211 -34.22 17.57 -22.08
CA THR A 211 -35.42 18.35 -22.43
C THR A 211 -35.05 19.73 -22.97
N ALA A 212 -34.14 20.45 -22.31
CA ALA A 212 -33.70 21.77 -22.73
C ALA A 212 -32.94 21.73 -24.07
N MET A 213 -32.20 20.66 -24.33
CA MET A 213 -31.53 20.45 -25.61
C MET A 213 -32.50 20.12 -26.72
N ASP A 214 -33.49 19.26 -26.48
CA ASP A 214 -34.52 18.92 -27.47
C ASP A 214 -35.30 20.17 -27.86
N GLN A 215 -35.69 20.99 -26.88
CA GLN A 215 -36.34 22.29 -27.12
C GLN A 215 -35.45 23.25 -27.92
N GLU A 216 -34.16 23.32 -27.61
CA GLU A 216 -33.21 24.14 -28.36
C GLU A 216 -33.00 23.60 -29.78
N MET A 217 -32.99 22.27 -29.96
CA MET A 217 -32.89 21.61 -31.25
C MET A 217 -34.11 21.93 -32.11
N ASP A 218 -35.31 21.74 -31.57
CA ASP A 218 -36.57 22.06 -32.22
C ASP A 218 -36.61 23.55 -32.60
N ARG A 219 -36.19 24.43 -31.69
CA ARG A 219 -36.10 25.87 -31.96
C ARG A 219 -35.13 26.20 -33.10
N ILE A 220 -33.93 25.62 -33.11
CA ILE A 220 -32.94 25.87 -34.17
C ILE A 220 -33.44 25.30 -35.50
N ILE A 221 -34.09 24.14 -35.48
CA ILE A 221 -34.71 23.53 -36.65
C ILE A 221 -35.83 24.45 -37.16
N ASP A 222 -36.76 24.86 -36.32
CA ASP A 222 -37.88 25.73 -36.69
C ASP A 222 -37.41 27.11 -37.18
N ASP A 223 -36.41 27.71 -36.54
CA ASP A 223 -35.83 28.99 -36.97
C ASP A 223 -35.12 28.87 -38.33
N ASN A 224 -34.42 27.77 -38.59
CA ASN A 224 -33.70 27.56 -39.85
C ASN A 224 -34.64 27.10 -40.98
N PHE A 225 -35.51 26.13 -40.72
CA PHE A 225 -36.50 25.64 -41.68
C PHE A 225 -37.58 26.68 -41.94
N GLY A 226 -38.01 27.45 -40.94
CA GLY A 226 -38.92 28.58 -41.11
C GLY A 226 -38.33 29.61 -42.07
N LYS A 227 -37.09 30.05 -41.86
CA LYS A 227 -36.40 30.97 -42.77
C LYS A 227 -36.22 30.41 -44.18
N ILE A 228 -35.91 29.11 -44.32
CA ILE A 228 -35.77 28.45 -45.62
C ILE A 228 -37.13 28.34 -46.32
N LYS A 229 -38.19 27.98 -45.58
CA LYS A 229 -39.56 27.85 -46.07
C LYS A 229 -40.13 29.21 -46.47
N ASP A 230 -39.95 30.24 -45.66
CA ASP A 230 -40.39 31.61 -45.96
C ASP A 230 -39.62 32.17 -47.17
N ALA A 231 -38.31 31.90 -47.27
CA ALA A 231 -37.52 32.25 -48.45
C ALA A 231 -37.96 31.50 -49.72
N LEU A 232 -38.43 30.25 -49.59
CA LEU A 232 -38.97 29.43 -50.68
C LEU A 232 -40.40 29.81 -51.09
N VAL A 233 -41.20 30.34 -50.16
CA VAL A 233 -42.61 30.67 -50.37
C VAL A 233 -42.81 32.12 -50.81
N GLU A 234 -42.00 33.07 -50.31
CA GLU A 234 -42.21 34.51 -50.53
C GLU A 234 -41.19 35.22 -51.44
N ARG A 235 -40.02 34.63 -51.73
CA ARG A 235 -38.92 35.35 -52.41
C ARG A 235 -38.40 34.68 -53.68
N SER A 236 -37.78 35.50 -54.54
CA SER A 236 -37.14 35.02 -55.76
C SER A 236 -35.98 34.08 -55.42
N PHE A 237 -35.76 33.08 -56.27
CA PHE A 237 -34.71 32.07 -56.17
C PHE A 237 -33.29 32.59 -55.82
N ASN A 238 -32.95 33.82 -56.22
CA ASN A 238 -31.67 34.47 -55.89
C ASN A 238 -31.52 34.82 -54.40
N GLU A 239 -32.63 34.99 -53.68
CA GLU A 239 -32.60 35.28 -52.25
C GLU A 239 -32.28 34.03 -51.42
N VAL A 240 -32.79 32.86 -51.84
CA VAL A 240 -32.46 31.57 -51.23
C VAL A 240 -30.97 31.28 -51.36
N ILE A 241 -30.38 31.58 -52.53
CA ILE A 241 -28.93 31.46 -52.75
C ILE A 241 -28.14 32.41 -51.83
N ARG A 242 -28.63 33.64 -51.60
CA ARG A 242 -27.99 34.59 -50.67
C ARG A 242 -28.06 34.15 -49.21
N VAL A 243 -29.18 33.55 -48.78
CA VAL A 243 -29.31 33.01 -47.42
C VAL A 243 -28.33 31.87 -47.19
N ILE A 244 -28.23 30.93 -48.13
CA ILE A 244 -27.26 29.82 -48.03
C ILE A 244 -25.81 30.35 -48.07
N ALA A 245 -25.52 31.32 -48.94
CA ALA A 245 -24.21 31.94 -49.01
C ALA A 245 -23.84 32.73 -47.74
N ALA A 246 -24.82 33.28 -47.02
CA ALA A 246 -24.63 33.95 -45.74
C ALA A 246 -24.18 33.00 -44.62
N ASP A 247 -24.74 31.80 -44.56
CA ASP A 247 -24.33 30.80 -43.57
C ASP A 247 -22.94 30.22 -43.88
N ILE A 248 -22.64 29.97 -45.16
CA ILE A 248 -21.29 29.57 -45.61
C ILE A 248 -20.27 30.69 -45.34
N SER A 249 -20.64 31.94 -45.60
CA SER A 249 -19.84 33.14 -45.28
C SER A 249 -19.48 33.20 -43.80
N ARG A 250 -20.42 32.90 -42.92
CA ARG A 250 -20.19 32.88 -41.46
C ARG A 250 -19.26 31.74 -41.04
N GLU A 251 -19.35 30.56 -41.65
CA GLU A 251 -18.43 29.46 -41.36
C GLU A 251 -17.01 29.71 -41.88
N LEU A 252 -16.88 30.31 -43.06
CA LEU A 252 -15.59 30.56 -43.69
C LEU A 252 -14.93 31.87 -43.23
N ASN A 253 -15.66 32.67 -42.45
CA ASN A 253 -15.29 34.05 -42.09
C ASN A 253 -14.92 34.89 -43.33
N LYS A 254 -15.70 34.77 -44.41
CA LYS A 254 -15.52 35.49 -45.68
C LYS A 254 -16.77 36.28 -46.05
N PRO A 255 -16.68 37.42 -46.74
CA PRO A 255 -17.85 38.15 -47.22
C PRO A 255 -18.74 37.29 -48.15
N ILE A 256 -20.05 37.50 -48.08
CA ILE A 256 -21.05 36.74 -48.87
C ILE A 256 -20.76 36.85 -50.37
N GLU A 257 -20.38 38.03 -50.83
CA GLU A 257 -20.05 38.32 -52.22
C GLU A 257 -18.82 37.55 -52.69
N GLU A 258 -17.89 37.27 -51.77
CA GLU A 258 -16.69 36.49 -52.03
C GLU A 258 -17.06 35.00 -52.11
N VAL A 259 -17.90 34.51 -51.18
CA VAL A 259 -18.45 33.15 -51.20
C VAL A 259 -19.23 32.86 -52.47
N LEU A 260 -20.02 33.82 -52.95
CA LEU A 260 -20.80 33.71 -54.19
C LEU A 260 -19.94 33.68 -55.47
N ARG A 261 -18.66 34.06 -55.38
CA ARG A 261 -17.72 34.15 -56.51
C ARG A 261 -16.66 33.04 -56.54
N LEU A 262 -16.60 32.19 -55.51
CA LEU A 262 -15.60 31.13 -55.44
C LEU A 262 -15.73 30.16 -56.63
N THR A 263 -14.60 29.87 -57.28
CA THR A 263 -14.52 28.88 -58.36
C THR A 263 -14.61 27.45 -57.83
N PRO A 264 -15.04 26.45 -58.63
CA PRO A 264 -15.14 25.05 -58.18
C PRO A 264 -13.85 24.49 -57.56
N GLU A 265 -12.67 24.89 -58.07
CA GLU A 265 -11.37 24.52 -57.49
C GLU A 265 -11.09 25.20 -56.13
N GLU A 266 -11.51 26.45 -55.94
CA GLU A 266 -11.34 27.19 -54.67
C GLU A 266 -12.31 26.72 -53.58
N VAL A 267 -13.52 26.28 -53.95
CA VAL A 267 -14.49 25.69 -53.02
C VAL A 267 -14.07 24.26 -52.64
N LYS A 268 -13.37 23.51 -53.50
CA LYS A 268 -12.85 22.15 -53.19
C LYS A 268 -11.91 22.08 -51.99
N ALA A 269 -11.28 23.19 -51.61
CA ALA A 269 -10.43 23.26 -50.42
C ALA A 269 -11.21 23.19 -49.10
N THR A 270 -12.52 23.49 -49.09
CA THR A 270 -13.40 23.39 -47.91
C THR A 270 -14.20 22.09 -47.97
N LYS A 271 -13.61 21.06 -47.36
CA LYS A 271 -13.77 19.61 -47.59
C LYS A 271 -15.16 18.96 -47.40
N ALA A 272 -16.27 19.70 -47.32
CA ALA A 272 -17.60 19.11 -47.12
C ALA A 272 -18.74 19.68 -47.99
N TYR A 273 -18.67 20.94 -48.44
CA TYR A 273 -19.82 21.64 -49.05
C TYR A 273 -19.73 21.81 -50.58
N SER A 274 -18.52 21.78 -51.15
CA SER A 274 -18.21 22.26 -52.50
C SER A 274 -18.86 21.52 -53.66
N ASP A 275 -18.53 20.24 -53.81
CA ASP A 275 -18.85 19.48 -55.02
C ASP A 275 -20.37 19.29 -55.14
N TYR A 276 -21.05 19.23 -53.99
CA TYR A 276 -22.50 19.12 -53.90
C TYR A 276 -23.21 20.44 -54.22
N PHE A 277 -22.71 21.57 -53.69
CA PHE A 277 -23.30 22.90 -53.95
C PHE A 277 -23.11 23.34 -55.41
N GLN A 278 -21.97 23.02 -56.03
CA GLN A 278 -21.74 23.34 -57.45
C GLN A 278 -22.51 22.41 -58.39
N SER A 279 -22.62 21.12 -58.07
CA SER A 279 -23.53 20.20 -58.77
C SER A 279 -24.98 20.70 -58.72
N PHE A 280 -25.40 21.20 -57.55
CA PHE A 280 -26.71 21.81 -57.34
C PHE A 280 -26.94 23.07 -58.21
N ILE A 281 -26.00 24.02 -58.23
CA ILE A 281 -26.07 25.23 -59.08
C ILE A 281 -26.13 24.85 -60.57
N ASN A 282 -25.37 23.84 -61.00
CA ASN A 282 -25.30 23.43 -62.39
C ASN A 282 -26.55 22.68 -62.87
N ASP A 283 -27.13 21.83 -62.01
CA ASP A 283 -28.38 21.12 -62.32
C ASP A 283 -29.58 22.08 -62.38
N LEU A 284 -29.59 23.11 -61.51
CA LEU A 284 -30.59 24.18 -61.52
C LEU A 284 -30.55 25.04 -62.79
N LYS A 285 -29.38 25.23 -63.38
CA LYS A 285 -29.21 25.96 -64.66
C LYS A 285 -29.69 25.15 -65.87
N ARG A 286 -29.74 23.82 -65.79
CA ARG A 286 -30.04 22.93 -66.93
C ARG A 286 -31.52 22.63 -67.13
N ASP A 287 -32.29 22.49 -66.06
CA ASP A 287 -33.74 22.22 -66.16
C ASP A 287 -34.50 22.78 -64.94
N PRO A 288 -35.16 23.95 -65.08
CA PRO A 288 -35.88 24.61 -63.98
C PRO A 288 -37.12 23.86 -63.46
N TYR A 289 -37.66 22.88 -64.20
CA TYR A 289 -38.89 22.17 -63.84
C TYR A 289 -38.62 20.79 -63.26
N HIS A 290 -37.66 20.03 -63.81
CA HIS A 290 -37.19 18.77 -63.24
C HIS A 290 -36.32 18.96 -61.99
N SER A 291 -35.77 20.17 -61.82
CA SER A 291 -35.05 20.57 -60.61
C SER A 291 -35.92 20.69 -59.38
N LYS A 292 -37.26 20.77 -59.43
CA LYS A 292 -38.06 20.93 -58.20
C LYS A 292 -38.08 19.68 -57.31
N ILE A 293 -38.18 18.48 -57.90
CA ILE A 293 -38.13 17.20 -57.15
C ILE A 293 -36.70 16.90 -56.69
N ASN A 294 -35.69 17.16 -57.54
CA ASN A 294 -34.29 17.06 -57.15
C ASN A 294 -33.89 18.10 -56.09
N LEU A 295 -34.44 19.32 -56.15
CA LEU A 295 -34.30 20.37 -55.13
C LEU A 295 -34.90 19.91 -53.82
N LEU A 296 -36.10 19.32 -53.81
CA LEU A 296 -36.70 18.78 -52.58
C LEU A 296 -35.89 17.63 -51.97
N ASN A 297 -35.44 16.66 -52.77
CA ASN A 297 -34.58 15.57 -52.30
C ASN A 297 -33.20 16.05 -51.83
N ARG A 298 -32.66 17.11 -52.45
CA ARG A 298 -31.36 17.67 -52.07
C ARG A 298 -31.43 18.65 -50.91
N LEU A 299 -32.54 19.37 -50.76
CA LEU A 299 -32.90 20.13 -49.55
C LEU A 299 -33.11 19.18 -48.37
N ARG A 300 -33.63 17.97 -48.60
CA ARG A 300 -33.68 16.91 -47.58
C ARG A 300 -32.28 16.49 -47.12
N ILE A 301 -31.34 16.25 -48.04
CA ILE A 301 -29.95 15.90 -47.71
C ILE A 301 -29.20 17.07 -47.04
N LEU A 302 -29.45 18.31 -47.49
CA LEU A 302 -28.94 19.52 -46.82
C LEU A 302 -29.53 19.67 -45.42
N GLY A 303 -30.82 19.35 -45.25
CA GLY A 303 -31.48 19.22 -43.96
C GLY A 303 -30.76 18.20 -43.08
N GLU A 304 -30.56 16.97 -43.56
CA GLU A 304 -29.86 15.90 -42.82
C GLU A 304 -28.42 16.29 -42.39
N ARG A 305 -27.67 17.01 -43.24
CA ARG A 305 -26.32 17.52 -42.89
C ARG A 305 -26.35 18.71 -41.94
N THR A 306 -27.34 19.59 -42.11
CA THR A 306 -27.57 20.72 -41.20
C THR A 306 -27.97 20.20 -39.82
N ASP A 307 -28.79 19.15 -39.77
CA ASP A 307 -29.14 18.41 -38.56
C ASP A 307 -27.90 17.84 -37.88
N GLU A 308 -26.95 17.26 -38.62
CA GLU A 308 -25.69 16.77 -38.02
C GLU A 308 -24.85 17.89 -37.41
N ILE A 309 -24.72 19.04 -38.08
CA ILE A 309 -23.98 20.20 -37.55
C ILE A 309 -24.68 20.76 -36.31
N ILE A 310 -26.01 20.91 -36.36
CA ILE A 310 -26.83 21.35 -35.22
C ILE A 310 -26.66 20.38 -34.06
N ARG A 311 -26.78 19.07 -34.30
CA ARG A 311 -26.53 18.03 -33.28
C ARG A 311 -25.13 18.15 -32.68
N ARG A 312 -24.08 18.33 -33.48
CA ARG A 312 -22.71 18.52 -32.95
C ARG A 312 -22.58 19.79 -32.11
N ARG A 313 -23.23 20.90 -32.48
CA ARG A 313 -23.23 22.14 -31.69
C ARG A 313 -23.99 21.97 -30.38
N ILE A 314 -25.15 21.34 -30.43
CA ILE A 314 -25.99 21.05 -29.27
C ILE A 314 -25.27 20.08 -28.33
N GLU A 315 -24.61 19.03 -28.85
CA GLU A 315 -23.84 18.09 -28.05
C GLU A 315 -22.63 18.77 -27.39
N LYS A 316 -21.92 19.66 -28.09
CA LYS A 316 -20.86 20.48 -27.46
C LYS A 316 -21.39 21.41 -26.37
N LYS A 317 -22.57 22.01 -26.57
CA LYS A 317 -23.22 22.86 -25.57
C LYS A 317 -23.64 22.04 -24.34
N ARG A 318 -24.29 20.90 -24.57
CA ARG A 318 -24.63 19.91 -23.54
C ARG A 318 -23.41 19.54 -22.73
N GLU A 319 -22.36 19.11 -23.41
CA GLU A 319 -21.15 18.66 -22.77
C GLU A 319 -20.57 19.75 -21.86
N ARG A 320 -20.47 20.99 -22.34
CA ARG A 320 -20.03 22.13 -21.52
C ARG A 320 -20.92 22.32 -20.30
N THR A 321 -22.25 22.28 -20.47
CA THR A 321 -23.20 22.43 -19.36
C THR A 321 -23.10 21.31 -18.34
N ILE A 322 -22.98 20.05 -18.77
CA ILE A 322 -22.80 18.91 -17.87
C ILE A 322 -21.44 19.04 -17.17
N LYS A 323 -20.36 19.38 -17.88
CA LYS A 323 -19.03 19.58 -17.28
C LYS A 323 -19.06 20.65 -16.19
N THR A 324 -19.64 21.82 -16.46
CA THR A 324 -19.81 22.87 -15.46
C THR A 324 -20.64 22.37 -14.27
N ALA A 325 -21.76 21.69 -14.51
CA ALA A 325 -22.59 21.17 -13.43
C ALA A 325 -21.88 20.09 -12.58
N VAL A 326 -21.07 19.23 -13.19
CA VAL A 326 -20.23 18.24 -12.47
C VAL A 326 -19.18 18.97 -11.65
N PHE A 327 -18.46 19.91 -12.25
CA PHE A 327 -17.43 20.70 -11.57
C PHE A 327 -18.00 21.43 -10.35
N ASP A 328 -19.12 22.12 -10.53
CA ASP A 328 -19.82 22.83 -9.45
C ASP A 328 -20.22 21.86 -8.33
N LYS A 329 -20.71 20.66 -8.67
CA LYS A 329 -21.07 19.65 -7.65
C LYS A 329 -19.86 19.07 -6.92
N LEU A 330 -18.75 18.84 -7.61
CA LEU A 330 -17.53 18.31 -7.00
C LEU A 330 -16.89 19.34 -6.05
N THR A 331 -16.98 20.63 -6.38
CA THR A 331 -16.36 21.71 -5.61
C THR A 331 -17.27 22.31 -4.54
N GLN A 332 -18.59 22.07 -4.59
CA GLN A 332 -19.54 22.54 -3.57
C GLN A 332 -19.86 21.47 -2.52
N LYS A 333 -20.30 21.93 -1.34
CA LYS A 333 -20.80 21.05 -0.27
C LYS A 333 -22.25 20.64 -0.60
N GLY A 334 -22.49 19.37 -0.89
CA GLY A 334 -23.83 18.86 -1.22
C GLY A 334 -23.94 17.33 -1.11
N ASP A 335 -25.14 16.81 -1.38
CA ASP A 335 -25.53 15.40 -1.18
C ASP A 335 -24.90 14.39 -2.17
N TRP A 336 -23.87 14.80 -2.91
CA TRP A 336 -23.17 13.90 -3.84
C TRP A 336 -22.47 12.76 -3.09
N TYR A 337 -22.22 12.93 -1.79
CA TYR A 337 -21.73 11.91 -0.85
C TYR A 337 -22.58 10.63 -0.81
N GLU A 338 -23.92 10.74 -0.93
CA GLU A 338 -24.78 9.54 -0.97
C GLU A 338 -24.64 8.77 -2.30
N LYS A 339 -24.25 9.47 -3.37
CA LYS A 339 -24.09 8.94 -4.73
C LYS A 339 -22.67 8.44 -5.03
N GLU A 340 -21.65 8.85 -4.27
CA GLU A 340 -20.30 8.23 -4.28
C GLU A 340 -20.36 6.70 -4.10
N ARG A 341 -21.40 6.21 -3.42
CA ARG A 341 -21.60 4.80 -3.08
C ARG A 341 -21.94 3.91 -4.28
N THR A 342 -22.13 4.48 -5.46
CA THR A 342 -22.63 3.75 -6.64
C THR A 342 -21.71 3.92 -7.83
N GLY A 343 -21.18 2.81 -8.35
CA GLY A 343 -20.55 2.74 -9.68
C GLY A 343 -19.03 2.92 -9.76
N ALA A 344 -18.31 3.13 -8.65
CA ALA A 344 -16.85 3.24 -8.65
C ALA A 344 -16.14 1.88 -8.72
N THR A 345 -14.96 1.85 -9.35
CA THR A 345 -14.03 0.71 -9.35
C THR A 345 -12.71 1.08 -8.68
N LEU A 346 -11.93 0.09 -8.23
CA LEU A 346 -10.62 0.33 -7.61
C LEU A 346 -9.62 0.98 -8.57
N GLU A 347 -9.63 0.57 -9.84
CA GLU A 347 -8.79 1.18 -10.88
C GLU A 347 -9.06 2.68 -10.98
N MET A 348 -10.33 3.07 -10.95
CA MET A 348 -10.75 4.46 -10.99
C MET A 348 -10.23 5.26 -9.80
N ALA A 349 -10.33 4.69 -8.60
CA ALA A 349 -9.83 5.32 -7.39
C ALA A 349 -8.31 5.50 -7.44
N TYR A 350 -7.56 4.46 -7.83
CA TYR A 350 -6.11 4.52 -8.02
C TYR A 350 -5.71 5.59 -9.05
N TYR A 351 -6.46 5.70 -10.14
CA TYR A 351 -6.22 6.71 -11.18
C TYR A 351 -6.39 8.13 -10.65
N ILE A 352 -7.43 8.39 -9.86
CA ILE A 352 -7.66 9.70 -9.24
C ILE A 352 -6.53 10.03 -8.26
N ILE A 353 -6.13 9.07 -7.41
CA ILE A 353 -5.07 9.31 -6.43
C ILE A 353 -3.71 9.52 -7.11
N ALA A 354 -3.38 8.75 -8.15
CA ALA A 354 -2.16 8.98 -8.92
C ALA A 354 -2.13 10.40 -9.52
N HIS A 355 -3.25 10.89 -10.04
CA HIS A 355 -3.35 12.27 -10.53
C HIS A 355 -3.32 13.30 -9.41
N GLN A 356 -3.89 13.01 -8.24
CA GLN A 356 -3.75 13.88 -7.07
C GLN A 356 -2.26 14.08 -6.74
N LEU A 357 -1.49 13.00 -6.67
CA LEU A 357 -0.05 13.05 -6.38
C LEU A 357 0.74 13.76 -7.48
N TYR A 358 0.41 13.46 -8.73
CA TYR A 358 1.07 14.05 -9.89
C TYR A 358 0.79 15.55 -10.04
N ILE A 359 -0.49 15.97 -10.01
CA ILE A 359 -0.93 17.36 -10.22
C ILE A 359 -0.43 18.28 -9.12
N HIS A 360 -0.39 17.79 -7.87
CA HIS A 360 0.13 18.58 -6.76
C HIS A 360 1.63 18.89 -6.90
N ASN A 361 2.38 18.18 -7.76
CA ASN A 361 3.80 18.38 -8.11
C ASN A 361 4.77 18.61 -6.95
N ASP A 362 4.34 18.47 -5.71
CA ASP A 362 5.12 18.68 -4.49
C ASP A 362 5.06 17.47 -3.56
N ASP A 363 4.37 16.40 -3.97
CA ASP A 363 4.42 15.14 -3.25
C ASP A 363 5.81 14.53 -3.37
N LYS A 364 6.50 14.43 -2.23
CA LYS A 364 7.89 13.97 -2.17
C LYS A 364 8.03 12.48 -2.48
N ILE A 365 7.01 11.66 -2.18
CA ILE A 365 7.02 10.23 -2.54
C ILE A 365 6.95 10.10 -4.06
N TRP A 366 6.07 10.87 -4.71
CA TRP A 366 5.99 10.89 -6.17
C TRP A 366 7.31 11.28 -6.82
N LYS A 367 7.95 12.38 -6.38
CA LYS A 367 9.23 12.86 -6.94
C LYS A 367 10.33 11.82 -6.82
N ASP A 368 10.53 11.27 -5.62
CA ASP A 368 11.59 10.30 -5.39
C ASP A 368 11.29 8.96 -6.11
N MET A 369 10.02 8.57 -6.23
CA MET A 369 9.64 7.39 -7.04
C MET A 369 9.92 7.61 -8.52
N VAL A 370 9.65 8.81 -9.06
CA VAL A 370 10.01 9.12 -10.44
C VAL A 370 11.51 8.99 -10.64
N GLU A 371 12.31 9.54 -9.73
CA GLU A 371 13.78 9.46 -9.82
C GLU A 371 14.29 8.01 -9.72
N LEU A 372 13.66 7.18 -8.87
CA LEU A 372 13.99 5.74 -8.78
C LEU A 372 13.69 4.95 -10.05
N TYR A 373 12.68 5.35 -10.82
CA TYR A 373 12.25 4.66 -12.04
C TYR A 373 12.57 5.46 -13.30
N LEU A 374 13.44 6.48 -13.21
CA LEU A 374 13.60 7.46 -14.27
C LEU A 374 13.99 6.81 -15.61
N ASP A 375 15.00 5.94 -15.59
CA ASP A 375 15.47 5.23 -16.79
C ASP A 375 14.36 4.42 -17.49
N ASP A 376 13.40 3.89 -16.73
CA ASP A 376 12.28 3.12 -17.27
C ASP A 376 11.13 4.01 -17.73
N LEU A 377 10.89 5.12 -17.03
CA LEU A 377 9.91 6.12 -17.41
C LEU A 377 10.35 6.88 -18.67
N GLU A 378 11.64 7.16 -18.86
CA GLU A 378 12.17 7.81 -20.06
C GLU A 378 11.92 6.98 -21.33
N LYS A 379 12.01 5.65 -21.23
CA LYS A 379 11.64 4.73 -22.33
C LYS A 379 10.16 4.82 -22.71
N LEU A 380 9.31 5.30 -21.80
CA LEU A 380 7.88 5.59 -22.01
C LEU A 380 7.62 7.03 -22.46
N GLY A 381 8.67 7.80 -22.77
CA GLY A 381 8.56 9.20 -23.13
C GLY A 381 8.24 10.12 -21.95
N TYR A 382 8.47 9.66 -20.71
CA TYR A 382 8.56 10.59 -19.59
C TYR A 382 9.75 11.50 -19.80
N GLN A 383 9.50 12.81 -19.79
CA GLN A 383 10.55 13.81 -19.75
C GLN A 383 10.47 14.42 -18.35
N PRO A 384 11.45 14.16 -17.47
CA PRO A 384 11.50 14.82 -16.17
C PRO A 384 11.52 16.32 -16.42
N TYR A 385 10.62 17.03 -15.73
CA TYR A 385 10.54 18.48 -15.86
C TYR A 385 11.84 19.09 -15.34
N ASP A 386 12.61 19.68 -16.24
CA ASP A 386 13.79 20.47 -15.91
C ASP A 386 13.49 21.92 -16.26
N GLU A 387 13.13 22.70 -15.23
CA GLU A 387 12.89 24.16 -15.32
C GLU A 387 14.01 24.90 -16.05
N THR A 388 15.22 24.32 -16.07
CA THR A 388 16.42 24.93 -16.65
C THR A 388 16.73 24.45 -18.06
N LYS A 389 16.43 23.19 -18.43
CA LYS A 389 16.67 22.67 -19.79
C LYS A 389 15.57 22.97 -20.80
N ASP A 390 14.31 23.08 -20.36
CA ASP A 390 13.19 23.48 -21.23
C ASP A 390 13.32 24.92 -21.76
N ARG A 391 14.33 25.68 -21.28
CA ARG A 391 14.67 27.01 -21.78
C ARG A 391 15.69 27.04 -22.92
N ILE A 392 16.46 25.98 -23.17
CA ILE A 392 17.74 26.15 -23.88
C ILE A 392 17.92 25.31 -25.15
N ASP A 393 17.45 24.06 -25.27
CA ASP A 393 18.04 23.17 -26.29
C ASP A 393 17.28 22.92 -27.61
N ASP A 394 15.96 23.14 -27.75
CA ASP A 394 15.28 22.73 -29.00
C ASP A 394 14.75 23.88 -29.89
N GLY A 395 15.18 25.12 -29.68
CA GLY A 395 14.59 26.25 -30.42
C GLY A 395 13.08 26.34 -30.19
N TRP A 396 12.64 25.99 -28.98
CA TRP A 396 11.25 26.06 -28.56
C TRP A 396 10.76 27.49 -28.65
N ASP A 397 9.73 27.68 -29.46
CA ASP A 397 9.05 28.94 -29.65
C ASP A 397 8.59 29.49 -28.29
N GLU A 398 9.10 30.66 -27.89
CA GLU A 398 8.63 31.42 -26.73
C GLU A 398 7.12 31.73 -26.83
N SER A 399 6.48 31.48 -27.99
CA SER A 399 5.03 31.55 -28.18
C SER A 399 4.21 30.40 -27.59
N ILE A 400 4.82 29.28 -27.16
CA ILE A 400 4.07 28.23 -26.46
C ILE A 400 3.77 28.72 -25.05
N ASP A 401 2.56 29.28 -24.92
CA ASP A 401 1.95 29.76 -23.68
C ASP A 401 2.14 28.74 -22.54
N GLU A 402 2.41 29.26 -21.34
CA GLU A 402 2.48 28.53 -20.06
C GLU A 402 1.31 27.53 -19.93
N ALA A 403 0.13 27.92 -20.42
CA ALA A 403 -1.05 27.08 -20.47
C ALA A 403 -0.86 25.77 -21.27
N ALA A 404 -0.18 25.82 -22.41
CA ALA A 404 0.07 24.64 -23.23
C ALA A 404 1.18 23.73 -22.65
N ARG A 405 2.07 24.30 -21.81
CA ARG A 405 3.06 23.53 -21.03
C ARG A 405 2.36 22.80 -19.89
N GLU A 406 1.52 23.52 -19.15
CA GLU A 406 0.71 22.96 -18.07
C GLU A 406 -0.25 21.88 -18.59
N GLU A 407 -0.89 22.10 -19.74
CA GLU A 407 -1.75 21.09 -20.38
C GLU A 407 -0.96 19.82 -20.75
N ARG A 408 0.22 19.97 -21.37
CA ARG A 408 1.07 18.82 -21.70
C ARG A 408 1.51 18.06 -20.45
N ARG A 409 1.80 18.78 -19.37
CA ARG A 409 2.15 18.24 -18.06
C ARG A 409 0.99 17.41 -17.53
N LEU A 410 -0.16 18.03 -17.29
CA LEU A 410 -1.36 17.38 -16.75
C LEU A 410 -1.77 16.13 -17.55
N ASN A 411 -1.46 16.11 -18.85
CA ASN A 411 -1.80 15.02 -19.76
C ASN A 411 -0.71 13.94 -19.93
N TRP A 412 0.48 14.04 -19.33
CA TRP A 412 1.51 13.00 -19.49
C TRP A 412 1.05 11.65 -18.94
N LEU A 413 0.56 11.62 -17.68
CA LEU A 413 0.16 10.37 -17.04
C LEU A 413 -0.96 9.68 -17.82
N GLU A 414 -1.92 10.47 -18.31
CA GLU A 414 -3.02 9.98 -19.13
C GLU A 414 -2.55 9.46 -20.50
N ARG A 415 -1.67 10.19 -21.19
CA ARG A 415 -1.07 9.73 -22.46
C ARG A 415 -0.30 8.43 -22.26
N THR A 416 0.52 8.36 -21.22
CA THR A 416 1.32 7.19 -20.88
C THR A 416 0.44 5.98 -20.61
N LEU A 417 -0.61 6.14 -19.81
CA LEU A 417 -1.57 5.06 -19.54
C LEU A 417 -2.28 4.57 -20.82
N ARG A 418 -2.64 5.47 -21.74
CA ARG A 418 -3.22 5.11 -23.05
C ARG A 418 -2.21 4.43 -23.98
N ASP A 419 -0.96 4.88 -23.97
CA ASP A 419 0.10 4.35 -24.82
C ASP A 419 0.54 2.96 -24.35
N ILE A 420 0.59 2.74 -23.04
CA ILE A 420 0.88 1.45 -22.40
C ILE A 420 -0.17 0.39 -22.75
N GLU A 421 -1.45 0.75 -22.80
CA GLU A 421 -2.51 -0.18 -23.27
C GLU A 421 -2.35 -0.60 -24.73
N ARG A 422 -1.65 0.21 -25.52
CA ARG A 422 -1.40 -0.04 -26.95
C ARG A 422 -0.01 -0.60 -27.22
N ASN A 423 0.87 -0.60 -26.21
CA ASN A 423 2.26 -1.00 -26.35
C ASN A 423 2.38 -2.54 -26.38
N PRO A 424 3.10 -3.15 -27.33
CA PRO A 424 3.35 -4.59 -27.30
C PRO A 424 4.44 -5.02 -26.29
N ASP A 425 5.26 -4.09 -25.77
CA ASP A 425 6.34 -4.40 -24.83
C ASP A 425 5.81 -4.68 -23.42
N LYS A 426 5.74 -5.96 -23.08
CA LYS A 426 5.21 -6.43 -21.80
C LYS A 426 6.08 -6.04 -20.60
N GLU A 427 7.40 -5.97 -20.76
CA GLU A 427 8.29 -5.63 -19.64
C GLU A 427 8.16 -4.16 -19.29
N LEU A 428 8.09 -3.29 -20.31
CA LEU A 428 7.89 -1.87 -20.08
C LEU A 428 6.54 -1.56 -19.40
N ILE A 429 5.47 -2.25 -19.83
CA ILE A 429 4.16 -2.19 -19.16
C ILE A 429 4.26 -2.64 -17.71
N LYS A 430 4.96 -3.76 -17.46
CA LYS A 430 5.15 -4.32 -16.12
C LYS A 430 5.87 -3.32 -15.21
N THR A 431 6.95 -2.72 -15.68
CA THR A 431 7.72 -1.73 -14.90
C THR A 431 6.91 -0.47 -14.62
N PHE A 432 6.16 0.03 -15.60
CA PHE A 432 5.27 1.17 -15.35
C PHE A 432 4.20 0.83 -14.30
N LYS A 433 3.59 -0.35 -14.37
CA LYS A 433 2.62 -0.79 -13.36
C LYS A 433 3.24 -0.89 -11.98
N GLU A 434 4.48 -1.40 -11.88
CA GLU A 434 5.24 -1.43 -10.63
C GLU A 434 5.42 0.00 -10.06
N PHE A 435 5.81 0.98 -10.88
CA PHE A 435 5.88 2.39 -10.49
C PHE A 435 4.51 2.96 -10.08
N TYR A 436 3.51 2.82 -10.95
CA TYR A 436 2.18 3.41 -10.82
C TYR A 436 1.43 2.89 -9.59
N TYR A 437 1.40 1.57 -9.38
CA TYR A 437 0.80 0.99 -8.19
C TYR A 437 1.65 1.27 -6.95
N GLY A 438 2.98 1.20 -7.07
CA GLY A 438 3.93 1.43 -5.99
C GLY A 438 3.82 2.82 -5.37
N VAL A 439 3.73 3.88 -6.19
CA VAL A 439 3.65 5.27 -5.69
C VAL A 439 2.35 5.54 -4.94
N VAL A 440 1.21 5.05 -5.46
CA VAL A 440 -0.09 5.21 -4.79
C VAL A 440 -0.13 4.38 -3.52
N ALA A 441 0.30 3.11 -3.56
CA ALA A 441 0.31 2.24 -2.39
C ALA A 441 1.26 2.74 -1.29
N ALA A 442 2.42 3.28 -1.66
CA ALA A 442 3.34 3.95 -0.72
C ALA A 442 2.67 5.14 -0.03
N LYS A 443 1.85 5.91 -0.75
CA LYS A 443 1.10 7.02 -0.17
C LYS A 443 0.04 6.56 0.83
N PHE A 444 -0.71 5.51 0.50
CA PHE A 444 -1.68 4.91 1.42
C PHE A 444 -1.01 4.36 2.68
N LEU A 445 0.14 3.68 2.54
CA LEU A 445 0.94 3.25 3.68
C LEU A 445 1.35 4.44 4.56
N GLN A 446 1.81 5.54 3.96
CA GLN A 446 2.13 6.77 4.69
C GLN A 446 0.92 7.27 5.50
N GLY A 447 -0.25 7.38 4.87
CA GLY A 447 -1.46 7.87 5.55
C GLY A 447 -1.88 7.00 6.73
N HIS A 448 -1.85 5.67 6.58
CA HIS A 448 -2.08 4.74 7.70
C HIS A 448 -1.11 4.96 8.85
N LEU A 449 0.19 5.03 8.56
CA LEU A 449 1.24 5.20 9.57
C LEU A 449 1.14 6.55 10.29
N GLU A 450 0.82 7.63 9.58
CA GLU A 450 0.64 8.95 10.18
C GLU A 450 -0.57 8.98 11.14
N LYS A 451 -1.71 8.40 10.73
CA LYS A 451 -2.90 8.26 11.59
C LYS A 451 -2.64 7.35 12.79
N LEU A 452 -1.81 6.33 12.61
CA LEU A 452 -1.47 5.37 13.66
C LEU A 452 -0.61 6.02 14.74
N VAL A 453 0.39 6.81 14.35
CA VAL A 453 1.22 7.58 15.28
C VAL A 453 0.39 8.63 16.02
N ASP A 454 -0.52 9.34 15.34
CA ASP A 454 -1.42 10.29 16.00
C ASP A 454 -2.29 9.62 17.07
N TRP A 455 -2.87 8.47 16.74
CA TRP A 455 -3.67 7.66 17.67
C TRP A 455 -2.86 7.13 18.86
N MET A 456 -1.64 6.64 18.64
CA MET A 456 -0.73 6.18 19.70
C MET A 456 -0.45 7.30 20.72
N GLU A 457 -0.30 8.53 20.24
CA GLU A 457 0.09 9.68 21.06
C GLU A 457 -1.08 10.29 21.83
N ARG A 458 -2.27 10.32 21.22
CA ARG A 458 -3.45 11.03 21.73
C ARG A 458 -4.45 10.13 22.44
N GLU A 459 -4.68 8.92 21.93
CA GLU A 459 -5.83 8.10 22.35
C GLU A 459 -5.41 6.82 23.07
N LEU A 460 -4.42 6.09 22.53
CA LEU A 460 -4.03 4.78 23.07
C LEU A 460 -3.60 4.84 24.54
N LYS A 461 -2.92 5.91 24.97
CA LYS A 461 -2.50 6.11 26.36
C LYS A 461 -3.69 6.05 27.33
N ASP A 462 -4.82 6.62 26.96
CA ASP A 462 -6.02 6.64 27.80
C ASP A 462 -6.81 5.34 27.70
N VAL A 463 -6.81 4.68 26.54
CA VAL A 463 -7.34 3.32 26.38
C VAL A 463 -6.61 2.36 27.33
N ILE A 464 -5.27 2.38 27.33
CA ILE A 464 -4.44 1.55 28.22
C ILE A 464 -4.78 1.81 29.69
N LYS A 465 -4.82 3.07 30.12
CA LYS A 465 -5.09 3.41 31.53
C LYS A 465 -6.44 2.86 31.99
N LYS A 466 -7.50 3.07 31.20
CA LYS A 466 -8.85 2.58 31.48
C LYS A 466 -8.91 1.06 31.51
N GLU A 467 -8.27 0.38 30.56
CA GLU A 467 -8.28 -1.08 30.49
C GLU A 467 -7.59 -1.70 31.71
N VAL A 468 -6.46 -1.13 32.16
CA VAL A 468 -5.77 -1.55 33.39
C VAL A 468 -6.63 -1.29 34.63
N GLU A 469 -7.28 -0.13 34.73
CA GLU A 469 -8.15 0.21 35.88
C GLU A 469 -9.34 -0.74 36.03
N ILE A 470 -9.90 -1.20 34.91
CA ILE A 470 -11.02 -2.15 34.89
C ILE A 470 -10.56 -3.58 35.19
N THR A 471 -9.38 -3.97 34.68
CA THR A 471 -8.97 -5.38 34.65
C THR A 471 -8.02 -5.76 35.79
N GLU A 472 -7.23 -4.83 36.35
CA GLU A 472 -6.32 -5.13 37.45
C GLU A 472 -7.06 -5.15 38.80
N PRO A 473 -7.16 -6.32 39.48
CA PRO A 473 -7.87 -6.41 40.75
C PRO A 473 -7.13 -5.72 41.90
N ASP A 474 -5.80 -5.67 41.86
CA ASP A 474 -4.98 -5.04 42.88
C ASP A 474 -4.81 -3.53 42.59
N LYS A 475 -5.58 -2.70 43.30
CA LYS A 475 -5.53 -1.24 43.20
C LYS A 475 -4.13 -0.67 43.46
N GLY A 476 -3.30 -1.35 44.27
CA GLY A 476 -1.93 -0.94 44.53
C GLY A 476 -1.01 -1.12 43.32
N ARG A 477 -1.38 -1.99 42.36
CA ARG A 477 -0.59 -2.30 41.16
C ARG A 477 -1.05 -1.56 39.90
N ILE A 478 -2.24 -0.94 39.90
CA ILE A 478 -2.76 -0.22 38.72
C ILE A 478 -1.73 0.78 38.17
N LYS A 479 -1.18 1.64 39.03
CA LYS A 479 -0.21 2.67 38.63
C LYS A 479 1.07 2.05 38.05
N GLU A 480 1.61 1.01 38.70
CA GLU A 480 2.80 0.30 38.23
C GLU A 480 2.59 -0.31 36.84
N GLN A 481 1.42 -0.93 36.61
CA GLN A 481 1.11 -1.58 35.34
C GLN A 481 0.84 -0.56 34.23
N GLN A 482 0.17 0.55 34.55
CA GLN A 482 0.03 1.68 33.62
C GLN A 482 1.40 2.24 33.22
N GLU A 483 2.30 2.50 34.16
CA GLU A 483 3.66 3.00 33.88
C GLU A 483 4.46 2.01 33.01
N LYS A 484 4.37 0.71 33.29
CA LYS A 484 5.01 -0.33 32.48
C LYS A 484 4.52 -0.34 31.04
N LEU A 485 3.20 -0.28 30.83
CA LEU A 485 2.62 -0.29 29.49
C LEU A 485 2.88 1.01 28.72
N LEU A 486 2.84 2.17 29.39
CA LEU A 486 3.19 3.44 28.77
C LEU A 486 4.67 3.49 28.37
N LYS A 487 5.56 2.89 29.16
CA LYS A 487 6.96 2.72 28.79
C LYS A 487 7.13 1.77 27.60
N ALA A 488 6.33 0.70 27.51
CA ALA A 488 6.33 -0.19 26.36
C ALA A 488 5.85 0.55 25.10
N LEU A 489 4.75 1.31 25.18
CA LEU A 489 4.25 2.17 24.11
C LEU A 489 5.32 3.14 23.63
N ASP A 490 5.91 3.92 24.54
CA ASP A 490 6.95 4.91 24.24
C ASP A 490 8.18 4.34 23.50
N GLY A 491 8.47 3.05 23.69
CA GLY A 491 9.59 2.35 23.08
C GLY A 491 9.21 1.51 21.86
N LEU A 492 7.92 1.34 21.56
CA LEU A 492 7.44 0.47 20.50
C LEU A 492 7.81 1.06 19.13
N CYS A 493 8.45 0.23 18.31
CA CYS A 493 8.70 0.53 16.90
C CYS A 493 7.67 -0.16 16.01
N ILE A 494 7.32 0.43 14.87
CA ILE A 494 6.54 -0.18 13.80
C ILE A 494 7.50 -0.52 12.67
N ALA A 495 7.49 -1.76 12.20
CA ALA A 495 8.29 -2.22 11.07
C ALA A 495 7.38 -2.62 9.90
N ILE A 496 7.71 -2.22 8.68
CA ILE A 496 6.97 -2.61 7.48
C ILE A 496 7.80 -3.57 6.66
N GLU A 497 7.24 -4.74 6.43
CA GLU A 497 7.84 -5.87 5.76
C GLU A 497 7.44 -5.93 4.28
N ASN A 498 8.37 -6.33 3.40
CA ASN A 498 8.02 -6.67 2.03
C ASN A 498 7.15 -7.94 1.99
N PRO A 499 6.07 -7.98 1.21
CA PRO A 499 5.06 -9.00 1.31
C PRO A 499 5.50 -10.30 0.65
N ASP A 500 5.01 -11.40 1.18
CA ASP A 500 5.14 -12.71 0.56
C ASP A 500 4.20 -12.88 -0.63
N ALA A 501 4.72 -13.33 -1.77
CA ALA A 501 3.86 -13.72 -2.88
C ALA A 501 3.12 -15.03 -2.62
N ARG A 502 3.68 -15.96 -1.83
CA ARG A 502 3.28 -17.38 -1.63
C ARG A 502 3.19 -18.23 -2.89
N ASP A 503 2.52 -17.72 -3.90
CA ASP A 503 2.47 -18.24 -5.25
C ASP A 503 3.49 -17.47 -6.13
N PRO A 504 4.58 -18.12 -6.57
CA PRO A 504 5.56 -17.49 -7.45
C PRO A 504 4.97 -16.95 -8.76
N SER A 505 3.80 -17.45 -9.20
CA SER A 505 3.11 -16.93 -10.39
C SER A 505 2.56 -15.51 -10.19
N GLN A 506 2.43 -15.08 -8.94
CA GLN A 506 2.01 -13.74 -8.52
C GLN A 506 3.19 -12.84 -8.14
N GLY A 507 4.42 -13.37 -8.20
CA GLY A 507 5.62 -12.63 -7.90
C GLY A 507 5.76 -11.36 -8.74
N GLY A 508 6.07 -10.25 -8.07
CA GLY A 508 6.26 -8.94 -8.67
C GLY A 508 4.97 -8.22 -9.04
N ARG A 509 3.81 -8.71 -8.57
CA ARG A 509 2.48 -8.14 -8.87
C ARG A 509 1.79 -7.54 -7.66
N PHE A 510 2.43 -7.51 -6.50
CA PHE A 510 1.87 -6.85 -5.33
C PHE A 510 1.90 -5.33 -5.50
N LEU A 511 1.01 -4.60 -4.84
CA LEU A 511 0.89 -3.15 -5.03
C LEU A 511 2.11 -2.39 -4.47
N LEU A 512 2.71 -2.90 -3.39
CA LEU A 512 3.89 -2.32 -2.73
C LEU A 512 4.75 -3.43 -2.17
N TRP A 513 5.87 -3.75 -2.82
CA TRP A 513 6.65 -4.94 -2.48
C TRP A 513 8.16 -4.80 -2.56
N ARG A 514 8.68 -3.85 -3.37
CA ARG A 514 10.12 -3.63 -3.44
C ARG A 514 10.60 -2.90 -2.18
N PRO A 515 11.74 -3.30 -1.58
CA PRO A 515 12.36 -2.56 -0.48
C PRO A 515 12.56 -1.07 -0.78
N ARG A 516 12.93 -0.70 -2.02
CA ARG A 516 13.10 0.71 -2.41
C ARG A 516 11.82 1.54 -2.26
N GLN A 517 10.68 0.95 -2.59
CA GLN A 517 9.37 1.60 -2.49
C GLN A 517 8.97 1.80 -1.02
N ILE A 518 9.13 0.75 -0.21
CA ILE A 518 8.81 0.75 1.22
C ILE A 518 9.73 1.73 1.97
N TYR A 519 11.03 1.77 1.62
CA TYR A 519 11.98 2.74 2.16
C TYR A 519 11.52 4.18 1.94
N LEU A 520 11.14 4.55 0.71
CA LEU A 520 10.67 5.92 0.42
C LEU A 520 9.41 6.26 1.21
N ALA A 521 8.46 5.33 1.30
CA ALA A 521 7.24 5.52 2.09
C ALA A 521 7.59 5.83 3.55
N ILE A 522 8.48 5.05 4.18
CA ILE A 522 8.89 5.24 5.57
C ILE A 522 9.70 6.52 5.75
N LYS A 523 10.66 6.80 4.87
CA LYS A 523 11.49 8.00 4.91
C LYS A 523 10.62 9.25 4.92
N HIS A 524 9.66 9.33 3.99
CA HIS A 524 8.75 10.48 3.88
C HIS A 524 7.73 10.54 5.01
N THR A 525 7.25 9.39 5.49
CA THR A 525 6.39 9.33 6.69
C THR A 525 7.11 9.93 7.91
N ARG A 526 8.36 9.52 8.17
CA ARG A 526 9.15 10.06 9.28
C ARG A 526 9.42 11.55 9.12
N ASN A 527 9.72 12.01 7.91
CA ASN A 527 9.94 13.43 7.63
C ASN A 527 8.68 14.26 7.89
N ASN A 528 7.51 13.78 7.45
CA ASN A 528 6.23 14.45 7.70
C ASN A 528 5.87 14.50 9.19
N LEU A 529 6.08 13.39 9.91
CA LEU A 529 5.82 13.34 11.36
C LEU A 529 6.81 14.17 12.17
N LYS A 530 8.03 14.37 11.65
CA LYS A 530 9.01 15.30 12.23
C LYS A 530 8.60 16.75 12.02
N GLY A 531 8.19 17.11 10.79
CA GLY A 531 7.94 18.50 10.39
C GLY A 531 9.25 19.32 10.25
N ASP A 532 9.11 20.61 9.94
CA ASP A 532 10.25 21.51 9.64
C ASP A 532 10.96 22.07 10.89
N GLY A 533 10.65 21.55 12.09
CA GLY A 533 11.17 22.05 13.36
C GLY A 533 11.20 21.00 14.46
N GLU A 534 10.68 21.35 15.64
CA GLU A 534 10.50 20.38 16.73
C GLU A 534 9.54 19.27 16.30
N PRO A 535 9.86 17.99 16.57
CA PRO A 535 9.03 16.87 16.15
C PRO A 535 7.56 17.01 16.57
N LYS A 536 6.63 16.92 15.61
CA LYS A 536 5.18 16.99 15.88
C LYS A 536 4.72 15.86 16.81
N TYR A 537 5.35 14.69 16.69
CA TYR A 537 5.04 13.49 17.48
C TYR A 537 6.31 12.92 18.08
N LYS A 538 6.25 12.29 19.26
CA LYS A 538 7.40 11.63 19.88
C LYS A 538 7.77 10.33 19.15
N HIS A 539 6.80 9.63 18.57
CA HIS A 539 7.02 8.40 17.80
C HIS A 539 7.43 8.63 16.33
N TRP A 540 7.75 9.87 15.92
CA TRP A 540 8.15 10.19 14.53
C TRP A 540 9.36 9.37 14.04
N ASP A 541 10.25 8.95 14.94
CA ASP A 541 11.45 8.18 14.64
C ASP A 541 11.28 6.67 14.90
N LYS A 542 10.03 6.20 15.10
CA LYS A 542 9.71 4.82 15.47
C LYS A 542 9.14 3.97 14.34
N ILE A 543 9.28 4.42 13.10
CA ILE A 543 8.81 3.72 11.90
C ILE A 543 10.02 3.21 11.13
N PHE A 544 10.01 1.93 10.81
CA PHE A 544 11.14 1.22 10.23
C PHE A 544 10.69 0.22 9.17
N MET A 545 11.66 -0.36 8.48
CA MET A 545 11.52 -1.49 7.57
C MET A 545 11.83 -2.79 8.29
N LEU A 546 11.21 -3.85 7.81
CA LEU A 546 11.64 -5.23 7.97
C LEU A 546 11.96 -5.74 6.56
N ILE A 547 13.07 -6.45 6.41
CA ILE A 547 13.39 -7.12 5.15
C ILE A 547 13.36 -8.62 5.38
N ASP A 548 12.50 -9.30 4.65
CA ASP A 548 12.48 -10.76 4.57
C ASP A 548 13.06 -11.20 3.23
N PHE A 549 14.15 -11.98 3.31
CA PHE A 549 14.88 -12.46 2.16
C PHE A 549 14.11 -13.50 1.33
N GLU A 550 13.29 -14.35 1.97
CA GLU A 550 12.43 -15.30 1.27
C GLU A 550 11.29 -14.58 0.56
N HIS A 551 10.64 -13.61 1.19
CA HIS A 551 9.60 -12.79 0.58
C HIS A 551 10.13 -12.05 -0.65
N LEU A 552 11.35 -11.51 -0.62
CA LEU A 552 11.94 -10.91 -1.82
C LEU A 552 12.13 -11.94 -2.96
N ALA A 553 12.61 -13.13 -2.61
CA ALA A 553 12.80 -14.20 -3.59
C ALA A 553 11.46 -14.69 -4.18
N THR A 554 10.38 -14.73 -3.40
CA THR A 554 9.05 -15.16 -3.88
C THR A 554 8.43 -14.15 -4.85
N GLN A 555 8.89 -12.90 -4.81
CA GLN A 555 8.53 -11.87 -5.79
C GLN A 555 9.28 -12.03 -7.14
N GLY A 556 10.13 -13.05 -7.28
CA GLY A 556 10.87 -13.31 -8.52
C GLY A 556 12.07 -12.39 -8.73
N VAL A 557 12.62 -11.85 -7.64
CA VAL A 557 13.80 -10.96 -7.65
C VAL A 557 14.95 -11.64 -6.93
N ASP A 558 16.18 -11.44 -7.43
CA ASP A 558 17.39 -11.79 -6.69
C ASP A 558 17.62 -10.77 -5.57
N PRO A 559 17.52 -11.17 -4.27
CA PRO A 559 17.72 -10.24 -3.17
C PRO A 559 19.11 -9.62 -3.15
N LEU A 560 20.14 -10.31 -3.66
CA LEU A 560 21.51 -9.77 -3.69
C LEU A 560 21.61 -8.61 -4.69
N GLN A 561 20.99 -8.77 -5.86
CA GLN A 561 20.90 -7.72 -6.87
C GLN A 561 20.11 -6.52 -6.34
N GLU A 562 18.90 -6.75 -5.83
CA GLU A 562 18.02 -5.70 -5.29
C GLU A 562 18.75 -4.86 -4.23
N LEU A 563 19.32 -5.51 -3.21
CA LEU A 563 20.01 -4.78 -2.13
C LEU A 563 21.28 -4.05 -2.62
N THR A 564 21.96 -4.58 -3.65
CA THR A 564 23.11 -3.90 -4.27
C THR A 564 22.67 -2.64 -5.01
N GLU A 565 21.59 -2.71 -5.78
CA GLU A 565 21.01 -1.56 -6.48
C GLU A 565 20.56 -0.47 -5.49
N LEU A 566 19.87 -0.85 -4.41
CA LEU A 566 19.47 0.10 -3.35
C LEU A 566 20.67 0.79 -2.71
N LYS A 567 21.71 0.03 -2.37
CA LYS A 567 22.93 0.57 -1.76
C LYS A 567 23.64 1.55 -2.68
N ASN A 568 23.71 1.23 -3.99
CA ASN A 568 24.44 2.02 -4.96
C ASN A 568 23.66 3.25 -5.46
N ASN A 569 22.34 3.28 -5.30
CA ASN A 569 21.53 4.43 -5.64
C ASN A 569 21.62 5.52 -4.54
N PRO A 570 22.04 6.76 -4.86
CA PRO A 570 22.19 7.84 -3.88
C PRO A 570 20.93 8.12 -3.05
N LEU A 571 19.74 8.01 -3.63
CA LEU A 571 18.47 8.26 -2.94
C LEU A 571 18.18 7.27 -1.81
N THR A 572 18.67 6.04 -1.96
CA THR A 572 18.38 4.90 -1.08
C THR A 572 19.62 4.37 -0.36
N SER A 573 20.80 4.94 -0.58
CA SER A 573 22.08 4.40 -0.09
C SER A 573 22.16 4.20 1.43
N ASP A 574 21.33 4.89 2.20
CA ASP A 574 21.26 4.80 3.67
C ASP A 574 20.09 3.94 4.19
N PHE A 575 19.43 3.16 3.32
CA PHE A 575 18.25 2.38 3.68
C PHE A 575 18.48 1.40 4.84
N GLY A 576 19.71 0.90 5.02
CA GLY A 576 20.06 0.03 6.14
C GLY A 576 19.82 0.67 7.51
N ARG A 577 19.89 2.01 7.61
CA ARG A 577 19.56 2.77 8.83
C ARG A 577 18.06 2.78 9.16
N TYR A 578 17.23 2.37 8.21
CA TYR A 578 15.79 2.28 8.37
C TYR A 578 15.34 0.84 8.63
N VAL A 579 16.23 -0.16 8.59
CA VAL A 579 15.89 -1.56 8.84
C VAL A 579 15.97 -1.87 10.34
N LYS A 580 14.83 -2.22 10.95
CA LYS A 580 14.74 -2.59 12.37
C LYS A 580 14.99 -4.07 12.62
N THR A 581 14.57 -4.89 11.68
CA THR A 581 14.63 -6.34 11.78
C THR A 581 14.81 -6.96 10.40
N VAL A 582 15.41 -8.15 10.38
CA VAL A 582 15.63 -8.94 9.16
C VAL A 582 15.16 -10.36 9.43
N HIS A 583 14.18 -10.82 8.66
CA HIS A 583 13.84 -12.23 8.62
C HIS A 583 14.87 -12.94 7.74
N SER A 584 15.78 -13.63 8.42
CA SER A 584 17.07 -14.05 7.89
C SER A 584 17.02 -15.49 7.34
N GLY A 585 15.99 -15.78 6.53
CA GLY A 585 15.82 -17.04 5.83
C GLY A 585 16.72 -17.17 4.59
N VAL A 586 16.85 -18.39 4.08
CA VAL A 586 17.53 -18.63 2.80
C VAL A 586 16.61 -18.12 1.70
N PRO A 587 17.02 -17.18 0.84
CA PRO A 587 16.14 -16.62 -0.19
C PRO A 587 15.79 -17.70 -1.23
N THR A 588 14.64 -18.35 -1.06
CA THR A 588 14.13 -19.36 -1.97
C THR A 588 12.76 -18.95 -2.50
N PRO A 589 12.48 -19.07 -3.82
CA PRO A 589 11.16 -18.75 -4.36
C PRO A 589 10.03 -19.63 -3.83
N LEU A 590 10.36 -20.72 -3.13
CA LEU A 590 9.38 -21.66 -2.57
C LEU A 590 8.87 -21.27 -1.18
N HIS A 591 9.42 -20.21 -0.57
CA HIS A 591 9.02 -19.74 0.76
C HIS A 591 9.00 -20.89 1.80
N SER A 592 10.12 -21.61 1.89
CA SER A 592 10.14 -22.90 2.57
C SER A 592 10.48 -22.80 4.06
N HIS A 593 10.91 -21.61 4.50
CA HIS A 593 11.42 -21.33 5.84
C HIS A 593 12.40 -22.41 6.29
N LYS A 594 13.23 -22.89 5.37
CA LYS A 594 14.10 -24.03 5.68
C LYS A 594 15.10 -23.62 6.76
N PRO A 595 15.39 -24.54 7.69
CA PRO A 595 16.48 -24.35 8.64
C PRO A 595 17.78 -23.99 7.92
N ILE A 596 18.55 -23.08 8.50
CA ILE A 596 19.78 -22.56 7.88
C ILE A 596 20.84 -23.66 7.89
N GLY A 597 21.07 -24.27 6.72
CA GLY A 597 22.14 -25.22 6.48
C GLY A 597 23.52 -24.55 6.38
N PRO A 598 24.62 -25.29 6.50
CA PRO A 598 25.97 -24.77 6.26
C PRO A 598 26.16 -24.05 4.93
N GLU A 599 25.57 -24.60 3.86
CA GLU A 599 25.61 -24.09 2.49
C GLU A 599 24.88 -22.75 2.32
N ASP A 600 23.88 -22.47 3.16
CA ASP A 600 23.06 -21.28 3.08
C ASP A 600 23.68 -20.07 3.79
N ARG A 601 24.67 -20.32 4.67
CA ARG A 601 25.20 -19.28 5.55
C ARG A 601 25.88 -18.16 4.79
N GLU A 602 26.60 -18.50 3.73
CA GLU A 602 27.34 -17.51 2.96
C GLU A 602 26.40 -16.52 2.27
N ILE A 603 25.32 -17.01 1.65
CA ILE A 603 24.38 -16.13 0.94
C ILE A 603 23.65 -15.20 1.92
N ILE A 604 23.19 -15.72 3.07
CA ILE A 604 22.55 -14.90 4.11
C ILE A 604 23.55 -13.86 4.64
N TYR A 605 24.80 -14.25 4.89
CA TYR A 605 25.82 -13.32 5.38
C TYR A 605 26.14 -12.21 4.37
N ARG A 606 26.21 -12.52 3.07
CA ARG A 606 26.41 -11.52 2.02
C ARG A 606 25.27 -10.49 1.99
N LEU A 607 24.02 -10.93 2.13
CA LEU A 607 22.86 -10.03 2.21
C LEU A 607 22.92 -9.14 3.45
N LEU A 608 23.18 -9.73 4.62
CA LEU A 608 23.35 -8.98 5.87
C LEU A 608 24.53 -7.97 5.80
N TRP A 609 25.61 -8.34 5.11
CA TRP A 609 26.76 -7.46 4.90
C TRP A 609 26.40 -6.23 4.06
N LEU A 610 25.64 -6.39 2.97
CA LEU A 610 25.14 -5.25 2.18
C LEU A 610 24.29 -4.31 3.01
N LEU A 611 23.38 -4.86 3.83
CA LEU A 611 22.57 -4.05 4.76
C LEU A 611 23.45 -3.31 5.77
N LYS A 612 24.46 -3.96 6.34
CA LYS A 612 25.45 -3.34 7.25
C LYS A 612 26.19 -2.19 6.58
N GLU A 613 26.61 -2.35 5.33
CA GLU A 613 27.26 -1.28 4.56
C GLU A 613 26.31 -0.09 4.38
N ALA A 614 25.03 -0.35 4.11
CA ALA A 614 23.97 0.65 4.03
C ALA A 614 23.50 1.22 5.40
N GLY A 615 24.05 0.73 6.52
CA GLY A 615 23.85 1.30 7.85
C GLY A 615 23.09 0.44 8.88
N LEU A 616 22.79 -0.82 8.57
CA LEU A 616 22.13 -1.74 9.50
C LEU A 616 22.87 -1.83 10.83
N GLY A 617 22.14 -1.70 11.94
CA GLY A 617 22.67 -1.86 13.30
C GLY A 617 23.59 -0.74 13.79
N LYS A 618 23.80 0.34 13.02
CA LYS A 618 24.64 1.49 13.43
C LYS A 618 23.93 2.40 14.45
N ASP A 619 22.67 2.75 14.18
CA ASP A 619 21.95 3.77 14.98
C ASP A 619 21.06 3.16 16.07
N HIS A 620 20.65 1.92 15.90
CA HIS A 620 19.69 1.25 16.78
C HIS A 620 19.92 -0.25 16.87
N LEU A 621 19.40 -0.84 17.95
CA LEU A 621 19.32 -2.29 18.10
C LEU A 621 18.49 -2.90 16.97
N THR A 622 19.11 -3.78 16.22
CA THR A 622 18.54 -4.54 15.10
C THR A 622 18.32 -5.99 15.50
N TYR A 623 17.21 -6.57 15.04
CA TYR A 623 16.86 -7.96 15.30
C TYR A 623 17.13 -8.84 14.06
N LEU A 624 17.75 -9.99 14.25
CA LEU A 624 17.87 -11.02 13.22
C LEU A 624 16.99 -12.19 13.64
N ILE A 625 15.89 -12.41 12.92
CA ILE A 625 14.86 -13.38 13.28
C ILE A 625 14.89 -14.51 12.26
N PHE A 626 14.84 -15.74 12.75
CA PHE A 626 14.51 -16.88 11.91
C PHE A 626 13.00 -17.13 11.97
N GLU A 627 12.31 -16.90 10.85
CA GLU A 627 10.85 -16.92 10.78
C GLU A 627 10.29 -18.35 10.63
N ARG A 628 10.44 -19.19 11.67
CA ARG A 628 9.70 -20.45 11.75
C ARG A 628 9.40 -20.87 13.20
N GLY A 629 8.20 -21.43 13.45
CA GLY A 629 7.79 -21.96 14.76
C GLY A 629 7.40 -23.45 14.77
N GLY A 630 7.77 -24.16 15.85
CA GLY A 630 7.36 -25.56 16.08
C GLY A 630 8.04 -26.58 15.18
N PHE A 631 7.82 -27.88 15.42
CA PHE A 631 8.57 -29.03 14.88
C PHE A 631 9.93 -29.31 15.59
N LYS A 632 10.34 -30.59 15.59
CA LYS A 632 11.62 -31.05 16.16
C LYS A 632 12.82 -30.46 15.40
N ASP A 633 13.86 -30.13 16.17
CA ASP A 633 15.14 -29.49 15.79
C ASP A 633 15.61 -29.83 14.36
N PRO A 634 15.77 -28.80 13.53
CA PRO A 634 17.07 -28.08 13.51
C PRO A 634 17.05 -26.55 13.80
N PHE A 635 15.99 -26.01 14.41
CA PHE A 635 15.86 -24.58 14.78
C PHE A 635 17.01 -23.99 15.60
N ALA A 636 17.56 -24.77 16.54
CA ALA A 636 18.68 -24.29 17.35
C ALA A 636 19.93 -24.08 16.48
N GLY A 637 20.04 -24.82 15.37
CA GLY A 637 21.07 -24.63 14.35
C GLY A 637 20.97 -23.25 13.69
N SER A 638 19.77 -22.85 13.26
CA SER A 638 19.54 -21.53 12.64
C SER A 638 19.89 -20.38 13.59
N VAL A 639 19.42 -20.43 14.84
CA VAL A 639 19.72 -19.39 15.84
C VAL A 639 21.23 -19.29 16.09
N ARG A 640 21.94 -20.41 16.18
CA ARG A 640 23.41 -20.41 16.31
C ARG A 640 24.10 -19.83 15.08
N ALA A 641 23.65 -20.17 13.88
CA ALA A 641 24.20 -19.62 12.65
C ALA A 641 24.04 -18.09 12.60
N LEU A 642 22.85 -17.56 12.91
CA LEU A 642 22.60 -16.11 12.96
C LEU A 642 23.43 -15.40 14.04
N LYS A 643 23.67 -16.04 15.20
CA LYS A 643 24.58 -15.49 16.22
C LYS A 643 26.01 -15.38 15.70
N ALA A 644 26.53 -16.41 15.05
CA ALA A 644 27.86 -16.39 14.45
C ALA A 644 27.96 -15.31 13.36
N MET A 645 26.93 -15.15 12.52
CA MET A 645 26.86 -14.06 11.55
C MET A 645 26.88 -12.68 12.23
N ALA A 646 26.09 -12.50 13.29
CA ALA A 646 26.06 -11.23 14.04
C ALA A 646 27.41 -10.91 14.69
N GLU A 647 28.13 -11.92 15.20
CA GLU A 647 29.48 -11.77 15.75
C GLU A 647 30.49 -11.35 14.67
N LEU A 648 30.55 -12.07 13.55
CA LEU A 648 31.44 -11.73 12.43
C LEU A 648 31.14 -10.34 11.84
N MET A 649 29.87 -9.92 11.81
CA MET A 649 29.50 -8.57 11.41
C MET A 649 30.02 -7.51 12.38
N ARG A 650 29.96 -7.76 13.70
CA ARG A 650 30.53 -6.85 14.72
C ARG A 650 32.05 -6.78 14.63
N GLU A 651 32.70 -7.90 14.33
CA GLU A 651 34.14 -7.99 14.07
C GLU A 651 34.54 -7.42 12.70
N ASN A 652 33.56 -6.99 11.90
CA ASN A 652 33.77 -6.39 10.58
C ASN A 652 34.51 -7.32 9.59
N VAL A 653 34.22 -8.63 9.64
CA VAL A 653 34.80 -9.63 8.73
C VAL A 653 34.03 -9.62 7.40
N PRO A 654 34.66 -9.26 6.27
CA PRO A 654 33.96 -9.22 4.99
C PRO A 654 33.66 -10.63 4.43
N PRO A 655 32.67 -10.80 3.52
CA PRO A 655 32.25 -12.11 3.05
C PRO A 655 33.34 -12.96 2.37
N ASP A 656 34.34 -12.33 1.76
CA ASP A 656 35.49 -12.99 1.13
C ASP A 656 36.55 -13.49 2.12
N LYS A 657 36.40 -13.16 3.41
CA LYS A 657 37.33 -13.53 4.50
C LYS A 657 36.64 -14.33 5.61
N LEU A 658 35.51 -14.96 5.31
CA LEU A 658 34.81 -15.82 6.27
C LEU A 658 35.72 -16.97 6.72
N PRO A 659 35.85 -17.24 8.03
CA PRO A 659 36.68 -18.33 8.52
C PRO A 659 36.09 -19.69 8.16
N GLU A 660 36.92 -20.73 8.01
CA GLU A 660 36.43 -22.10 7.72
C GLU A 660 35.41 -22.60 8.76
N SER A 661 35.57 -22.20 10.03
CA SER A 661 34.64 -22.52 11.12
C SER A 661 33.22 -22.01 10.87
N PHE A 662 33.04 -20.96 10.06
CA PHE A 662 31.74 -20.45 9.66
C PHE A 662 30.92 -21.48 8.87
N PHE A 663 31.59 -22.35 8.11
CA PHE A 663 30.97 -23.38 7.28
C PHE A 663 30.79 -24.72 8.00
N VAL A 664 31.31 -24.85 9.22
CA VAL A 664 31.17 -26.08 10.02
C VAL A 664 30.04 -25.89 11.04
N ILE A 665 29.21 -26.92 11.27
CA ILE A 665 28.28 -26.92 12.40
C ILE A 665 29.11 -27.23 13.66
N PRO A 666 29.26 -26.29 14.61
CA PRO A 666 29.95 -26.60 15.85
C PRO A 666 29.20 -27.73 16.55
N LYS A 667 29.90 -28.83 16.84
CA LYS A 667 29.33 -29.98 17.59
C LYS A 667 29.25 -29.71 19.11
N GLU A 668 29.54 -28.50 19.58
CA GLU A 668 29.68 -28.23 21.01
C GLU A 668 28.34 -28.17 21.77
N GLN A 669 28.36 -28.78 22.95
CA GLN A 669 27.27 -28.80 23.92
C GLN A 669 27.19 -27.43 24.61
N ASP A 670 26.21 -26.63 24.20
CA ASP A 670 25.93 -25.34 24.80
C ASP A 670 25.68 -25.48 26.32
N ALA A 671 26.57 -24.92 27.15
CA ALA A 671 26.44 -24.93 28.61
C ALA A 671 25.16 -24.20 29.07
N ALA A 672 24.64 -23.25 28.29
CA ALA A 672 23.34 -22.64 28.55
C ALA A 672 22.19 -23.63 28.33
N ARG A 673 22.28 -24.47 27.29
CA ARG A 673 21.34 -25.57 27.05
C ARG A 673 21.38 -26.59 28.19
N GLN A 674 22.57 -26.96 28.67
CA GLN A 674 22.67 -27.84 29.84
C GLN A 674 21.99 -27.20 31.07
N LYS A 675 22.14 -25.89 31.29
CA LYS A 675 21.45 -25.18 32.38
C LYS A 675 19.93 -25.15 32.22
N VAL A 676 19.41 -24.90 31.00
CA VAL A 676 17.96 -24.91 30.74
C VAL A 676 17.39 -26.31 30.91
N ILE A 677 18.04 -27.34 30.37
CA ILE A 677 17.66 -28.75 30.58
C ILE A 677 17.67 -29.09 32.07
N ILE A 678 18.72 -28.70 32.80
CA ILE A 678 18.77 -28.88 34.26
C ILE A 678 17.58 -28.18 34.92
N PHE A 679 17.23 -26.97 34.50
CA PHE A 679 16.11 -26.20 35.06
C PHE A 679 14.74 -26.82 34.76
N GLU A 680 14.48 -27.23 33.51
CA GLU A 680 13.25 -27.92 33.09
C GLU A 680 13.06 -29.23 33.85
N HIS A 681 14.15 -29.97 34.06
CA HIS A 681 14.14 -31.23 34.80
C HIS A 681 14.42 -31.06 36.30
N THR A 682 14.52 -29.83 36.84
CA THR A 682 14.80 -29.60 38.27
C THR A 682 13.66 -30.12 39.15
N PHE A 683 12.44 -30.17 38.61
CA PHE A 683 11.25 -30.64 39.32
C PHE A 683 10.84 -32.07 38.99
N ASP A 684 11.48 -32.73 38.04
CA ASP A 684 11.20 -34.13 37.69
C ASP A 684 11.37 -35.11 38.87
N PRO A 685 12.37 -34.97 39.77
CA PRO A 685 12.50 -35.85 40.93
C PRO A 685 11.35 -35.76 41.94
N ILE A 686 10.59 -34.67 41.93
CA ILE A 686 9.43 -34.46 42.82
C ILE A 686 8.09 -34.58 42.08
N LYS A 687 8.12 -34.74 40.76
CA LYS A 687 6.97 -35.04 39.90
C LYS A 687 6.48 -36.44 40.26
N GLY A 688 5.36 -36.50 41.00
CA GLY A 688 4.82 -37.74 41.62
C GLY A 688 4.98 -37.84 43.14
N MET A 689 5.78 -36.98 43.78
CA MET A 689 5.85 -36.86 45.25
C MET A 689 4.90 -35.80 45.80
N LEU A 690 4.53 -34.81 44.98
CA LEU A 690 3.52 -33.81 45.30
C LEU A 690 2.17 -34.27 44.74
N LYS A 691 1.27 -34.76 45.59
CA LYS A 691 -0.15 -34.91 45.24
C LYS A 691 -0.80 -33.54 45.23
N PHE A 692 -0.66 -32.81 44.12
CA PHE A 692 -1.66 -31.81 43.79
C PHE A 692 -2.89 -32.54 43.26
N PRO A 693 -4.12 -32.08 43.54
CA PRO A 693 -5.29 -32.51 42.81
C PRO A 693 -5.17 -31.96 41.40
N GLU A 694 -4.34 -32.58 40.57
CA GLU A 694 -4.35 -32.36 39.14
C GLU A 694 -5.69 -32.90 38.64
N GLU A 695 -6.49 -32.02 38.02
CA GLU A 695 -7.56 -32.43 37.14
C GLU A 695 -6.95 -33.06 35.87
N GLU A 696 -6.25 -34.19 36.02
CA GLU A 696 -5.79 -35.07 34.93
C GLU A 696 -6.95 -35.83 34.27
N TYR A 697 -8.19 -35.36 34.45
CA TYR A 697 -9.39 -35.92 33.84
C TYR A 697 -9.94 -34.93 32.84
N THR A 698 -9.31 -34.87 31.66
CA THR A 698 -9.98 -34.31 30.49
C THR A 698 -11.29 -35.07 30.24
N LEU A 699 -12.25 -34.42 29.58
CA LEU A 699 -13.59 -34.97 29.30
C LEU A 699 -13.55 -36.37 28.63
N LEU A 700 -12.46 -36.65 27.90
CA LEU A 700 -12.20 -37.92 27.23
C LEU A 700 -11.70 -39.01 28.20
N GLY A 701 -10.87 -38.66 29.19
CA GLY A 701 -10.37 -39.61 30.19
C GLY A 701 -11.48 -40.18 31.08
N ALA A 702 -12.46 -39.35 31.45
CA ALA A 702 -13.63 -39.80 32.22
C ALA A 702 -14.54 -40.75 31.42
N SER A 703 -14.69 -40.51 30.12
CA SER A 703 -15.49 -41.37 29.23
C SER A 703 -14.80 -42.71 28.95
N ALA A 704 -13.47 -42.69 28.80
CA ALA A 704 -12.69 -43.89 28.54
C ALA A 704 -12.54 -44.79 29.78
N LEU A 705 -12.46 -44.20 30.99
CA LEU A 705 -12.56 -44.94 32.25
C LEU A 705 -13.96 -45.55 32.45
N LYS A 706 -15.04 -44.83 32.11
CA LYS A 706 -16.41 -45.39 32.14
C LYS A 706 -16.60 -46.54 31.15
N ALA A 707 -15.85 -46.56 30.05
CA ALA A 707 -15.81 -47.64 29.09
C ALA A 707 -14.88 -48.80 29.48
N GLY A 708 -14.27 -48.76 30.67
CA GLY A 708 -13.42 -49.83 31.22
C GLY A 708 -12.01 -49.91 30.62
N LYS A 709 -11.62 -48.93 29.81
CA LYS A 709 -10.25 -48.87 29.26
C LYS A 709 -9.31 -48.26 30.29
N ARG A 710 -8.11 -48.84 30.43
CA ARG A 710 -7.10 -48.34 31.36
C ARG A 710 -6.25 -47.27 30.71
N PRO A 711 -5.73 -46.28 31.46
CA PRO A 711 -4.88 -45.23 30.92
C PRO A 711 -3.67 -45.73 30.14
N GLU A 712 -3.17 -46.93 30.45
CA GLU A 712 -2.05 -47.55 29.73
C GLU A 712 -2.38 -47.95 28.28
N GLU A 713 -3.67 -48.13 27.96
CA GLU A 713 -4.12 -48.61 26.65
C GLU A 713 -4.20 -47.47 25.62
N TRP A 714 -4.73 -46.30 25.99
CA TRP A 714 -4.80 -45.15 25.07
C TRP A 714 -3.50 -44.34 25.04
N LYS A 715 -2.72 -44.31 26.13
CA LYS A 715 -1.37 -43.70 26.11
C LYS A 715 -0.40 -44.45 25.18
N LYS A 716 -0.71 -45.70 24.81
CA LYS A 716 0.03 -46.46 23.79
C LYS A 716 -0.41 -46.16 22.35
N GLU A 717 -1.65 -45.70 22.14
CA GLU A 717 -2.13 -45.28 20.82
C GLU A 717 -1.64 -43.87 20.46
N GLU A 718 -1.41 -43.00 21.44
CA GLU A 718 -0.85 -41.65 21.27
C GLU A 718 0.63 -41.64 20.80
N LEU A 719 1.31 -42.81 20.88
CA LEU A 719 2.69 -43.02 20.44
C LEU A 719 2.79 -43.85 19.14
N ARG A 720 1.67 -44.03 18.42
CA ARG A 720 1.64 -44.47 17.02
C ARG A 720 1.36 -43.26 16.13
#